data_AF-A0A4V6WKK6-F1
#
_entry.id   AF-A0A4V6WKK6-F1
#
_cell.length_a   1.000
_cell.length_b   1.000
_cell.length_c   1.000
_cell.angle_alpha   90.00
_cell.angle_beta   90.00
_cell.angle_gamma   90.00
#
_symmetry.space_group_name_H-M   'P 1'
#
loop_
_entity.id
_entity.type
_entity.pdbx_description
1 polymer ?
#
loop_
_entity_poly.entity_id
_entity_poly.type
_entity_poly.pdbx_seq_one_letter_code
_entity_poly.pdbx_strand_id
1 'polypeptide(L)'
;MEFLVTIGTTPDEPGVGMFVNHDGDVVRGTMKFSSYPEALVLDGEGIDPSSSLKSGEVAEEGYVLAVMEKKMGEVTQKGIEIQRWDLDPSDGGAMKQWVDLDRLNKHTVETGEDPRPAPRAGIRTVVTRNEVMLPDISKKLRLRRLNLYKSMDTDTDTGTGTSSLVASKNKSLRLSKKDAVTTEVEINRNREEESFTLRLSKIHTRTILWSADQVWWTIRTPLIIRLDAEIELATSTSTGDHATIEPDRRQIEQIINTLRGAEARDEVEFFSLSYIRQKASLLLLMDLIIRTSSGLVVFDHEKRATANALEEGAVDPRVVLALLPILQEEVLESPGGIWIQEGVRVLIEAFLQQHDISQIPHIVRGPFGDNLLQIVKRYLFIWRRKKGFGSIADEEQVFQTVDAALLRLLLLLDSQSPRGPAAAGSVRAELNGIVDDREHGIACFDRAVELLEGSKRLYVLSRLYQSRRLYAKVLATWRRIIDGEPDEGGEFTDGEQEVRKYLIKMRDVDIVEEYGAWLANRNPRLGVQVFADDNSRVKFQPAQAEVLLKNRAPGAVKYYLEHLLTQYANDLITFYLDTVLDELGSNSDARSMLLQTYESYRALRPPKPTYRQFITENAINADWWQNRLRLLQLLGGSQHVASQYDVPAILARLAPYEQELVPEMIILSGRQGRHEEALRLLTHGLGDFDTAIRYCLLGGSSIFHPGSGLLPKDSIPSTEEQATLFGHLLHEFLRIEDLGDRIERVCELLERFGGWFDLAGVLSLIPDSWSIELVSEFIISALRRLVRERSETMVVKALSGAQSLRANADFIDKTETLGPTVEAAR
;
A
#
# COMPACT_ATOMS: atom_id res chain seq x y z
N MET A 1 12.56 -20.21 63.49
CA MET A 1 12.48 -18.85 64.07
C MET A 1 13.89 -18.36 64.29
N GLU A 2 14.13 -17.11 63.92
CA GLU A 2 15.41 -16.42 64.12
C GLU A 2 15.21 -15.31 65.16
N PHE A 3 16.24 -15.02 65.95
CA PHE A 3 16.23 -13.98 66.97
C PHE A 3 17.38 -13.01 66.71
N LEU A 4 17.10 -11.70 66.72
CA LEU A 4 18.15 -10.67 66.73
C LEU A 4 18.57 -10.41 68.18
N VAL A 5 19.82 -10.69 68.50
CA VAL A 5 20.43 -10.42 69.80
C VAL A 5 21.44 -9.29 69.67
N THR A 6 21.35 -8.28 70.53
CA THR A 6 22.29 -7.15 70.54
C THR A 6 23.23 -7.22 71.74
N ILE A 7 24.52 -7.02 71.50
CA ILE A 7 25.57 -7.01 72.50
C ILE A 7 26.21 -5.61 72.52
N GLY A 8 26.47 -5.10 73.71
CA GLY A 8 27.20 -3.85 73.94
C GLY A 8 27.76 -3.78 75.35
N THR A 9 28.72 -2.90 75.54
CA THR A 9 29.47 -2.66 76.79
C THR A 9 28.87 -1.53 77.61
N THR A 10 28.53 -0.41 76.95
CA THR A 10 27.88 0.76 77.56
C THR A 10 26.82 1.35 76.62
N PRO A 11 25.82 2.12 77.13
CA PRO A 11 24.78 2.74 76.28
C PRO A 11 25.33 3.63 75.16
N ASP A 12 26.44 4.30 75.44
CA ASP A 12 27.08 5.27 74.53
C ASP A 12 27.99 4.62 73.48
N GLU A 13 28.33 3.34 73.65
CA GLU A 13 29.22 2.61 72.74
C GLU A 13 28.43 1.91 71.63
N PRO A 14 29.03 1.74 70.43
CA PRO A 14 28.37 1.07 69.31
C PRO A 14 27.96 -0.36 69.67
N GLY A 15 26.67 -0.67 69.49
CA GLY A 15 26.14 -2.02 69.67
C GLY A 15 26.38 -2.92 68.46
N VAL A 16 26.44 -4.23 68.68
CA VAL A 16 26.51 -5.25 67.61
C VAL A 16 25.31 -6.18 67.71
N GLY A 17 24.56 -6.33 66.61
CA GLY A 17 23.45 -7.26 66.45
C GLY A 17 23.87 -8.55 65.75
N MET A 18 23.36 -9.69 66.21
CA MET A 18 23.57 -11.01 65.63
C MET A 18 22.25 -11.76 65.50
N PHE A 19 21.98 -12.35 64.34
CA PHE A 19 20.84 -13.25 64.15
C PHE A 19 21.23 -14.66 64.55
N VAL A 20 20.48 -15.25 65.47
CA VAL A 20 20.67 -16.62 65.96
C VAL A 20 19.41 -17.46 65.74
N ASN A 21 19.59 -18.74 65.40
CA ASN A 21 18.48 -19.69 65.32
C ASN A 21 18.08 -20.20 66.73
N HIS A 22 17.14 -21.15 66.77
CA HIS A 22 16.69 -21.76 68.03
C HIS A 22 17.80 -22.54 68.76
N ASP A 23 18.79 -23.03 68.01
CA ASP A 23 19.93 -23.80 68.52
C ASP A 23 21.09 -22.88 68.99
N GLY A 24 20.98 -21.57 68.78
CA GLY A 24 21.99 -20.56 69.13
C GLY A 24 23.05 -20.34 68.07
N ASP A 25 22.95 -21.00 66.90
CA ASP A 25 23.87 -20.81 65.79
C ASP A 25 23.61 -19.49 65.07
N VAL A 26 24.69 -18.83 64.67
CA VAL A 26 24.63 -17.58 63.90
C VAL A 26 24.19 -17.89 62.48
N VAL A 27 23.05 -17.33 62.07
CA VAL A 27 22.42 -17.61 60.76
C VAL A 27 22.62 -16.50 59.73
N ARG A 28 23.00 -15.29 60.16
CA ARG A 28 23.24 -14.13 59.26
C ARG A 28 24.47 -13.34 59.70
N GLY A 29 24.91 -12.42 58.84
CA GLY A 29 25.98 -11.47 59.16
C GLY A 29 25.65 -10.55 60.35
N THR A 30 26.70 -10.01 60.99
CA THR A 30 26.55 -9.10 62.14
C THR A 30 26.14 -7.69 61.69
N MET A 31 25.18 -7.08 62.39
CA MET A 31 24.77 -5.68 62.18
C MET A 31 25.46 -4.76 63.18
N LYS A 32 25.89 -3.58 62.76
CA LYS A 32 26.50 -2.58 63.64
C LYS A 32 25.52 -1.43 63.89
N PHE A 33 25.29 -1.08 65.15
CA PHE A 33 24.51 0.09 65.55
C PHE A 33 25.45 1.24 65.93
N SER A 34 25.03 2.48 65.74
CA SER A 34 25.86 3.66 66.06
C SER A 34 26.10 3.87 67.56
N SER A 35 25.22 3.35 68.41
CA SER A 35 25.25 3.28 69.87
C SER A 35 24.42 2.07 70.31
N TYR A 36 24.34 1.78 71.60
CA TYR A 36 23.55 0.64 72.07
C TYR A 36 22.04 0.93 71.96
N PRO A 37 21.25 0.07 71.30
CA PRO A 37 19.82 0.30 71.13
C PRO A 37 19.06 0.11 72.46
N GLU A 38 18.29 1.12 72.86
CA GLU A 38 17.42 1.05 74.05
C GLU A 38 16.19 0.16 73.82
N ALA A 39 15.66 0.20 72.60
CA ALA A 39 14.57 -0.63 72.14
C ALA A 39 14.75 -0.92 70.64
N LEU A 40 14.33 -2.11 70.22
CA LEU A 40 14.40 -2.50 68.81
C LEU A 40 13.19 -3.32 68.41
N VAL A 41 12.78 -3.18 67.16
CA VAL A 41 11.72 -3.95 66.52
C VAL A 41 12.20 -4.41 65.15
N LEU A 42 11.86 -5.64 64.79
CA LEU A 42 11.97 -6.16 63.44
C LEU A 42 10.64 -5.93 62.71
N ASP A 43 10.72 -5.42 61.49
CA ASP A 43 9.59 -5.21 60.58
C ASP A 43 9.87 -5.95 59.26
N GLY A 44 8.87 -6.67 58.75
CA GLY A 44 8.97 -7.54 57.57
C GLY A 44 9.57 -8.94 57.81
N GLU A 45 9.40 -9.84 56.83
CA GLU A 45 9.91 -11.23 56.87
C GLU A 45 11.32 -11.41 56.29
N GLY A 46 11.86 -10.41 55.59
CA GLY A 46 13.19 -10.42 54.98
C GLY A 46 13.29 -11.29 53.72
N ILE A 47 14.18 -10.90 52.81
CA ILE A 47 14.46 -11.67 51.60
C ILE A 47 15.56 -12.69 51.90
N ASP A 48 15.27 -13.98 51.79
CA ASP A 48 16.28 -15.05 51.88
C ASP A 48 16.72 -15.48 50.47
N PRO A 49 17.95 -15.12 50.03
CA PRO A 49 18.45 -15.44 48.68
C PRO A 49 18.66 -16.94 48.44
N SER A 50 18.65 -17.77 49.49
CA SER A 50 18.79 -19.23 49.40
C SER A 50 17.44 -19.96 49.32
N SER A 51 16.34 -19.25 49.61
CA SER A 51 14.99 -19.80 49.57
C SER A 51 14.37 -19.64 48.18
N SER A 52 13.91 -20.73 47.58
CA SER A 52 13.00 -20.63 46.43
C SER A 52 11.64 -20.18 46.94
N LEU A 53 11.25 -18.93 46.64
CA LEU A 53 9.91 -18.40 46.91
C LEU A 53 8.86 -19.40 46.41
N LYS A 54 7.91 -19.79 47.27
CA LYS A 54 6.79 -20.61 46.83
C LYS A 54 5.93 -19.79 45.87
N SER A 55 5.26 -20.47 44.92
CA SER A 55 4.34 -19.82 43.99
C SER A 55 3.27 -19.03 44.76
N GLY A 56 3.35 -17.69 44.73
CA GLY A 56 2.41 -16.78 45.40
C GLY A 56 2.92 -16.09 46.67
N GLU A 57 4.12 -16.42 47.17
CA GLU A 57 4.76 -15.64 48.25
C GLU A 57 5.53 -14.44 47.67
N VAL A 58 5.30 -13.25 48.22
CA VAL A 58 5.95 -12.01 47.81
C VAL A 58 7.11 -11.75 48.76
N ALA A 59 8.31 -11.55 48.22
CA ALA A 59 9.50 -11.23 49.00
C ALA A 59 9.33 -9.89 49.74
N GLU A 60 9.14 -9.93 51.06
CA GLU A 60 9.01 -8.76 51.92
C GLU A 60 10.39 -8.34 52.45
N GLU A 61 10.75 -7.07 52.27
CA GLU A 61 12.02 -6.54 52.77
C GLU A 61 12.04 -6.49 54.29
N GLY A 62 13.19 -6.83 54.88
CA GLY A 62 13.37 -6.86 56.32
C GLY A 62 14.07 -5.62 56.86
N TYR A 63 13.43 -4.92 57.81
CA TYR A 63 14.00 -3.75 58.51
C TYR A 63 14.13 -3.94 60.01
N VAL A 64 15.19 -3.37 60.58
CA VAL A 64 15.37 -3.17 62.01
C VAL A 64 15.14 -1.70 62.29
N LEU A 65 14.26 -1.39 63.24
CA LEU A 65 14.08 -0.06 63.79
C LEU A 65 14.61 -0.04 65.22
N ALA A 66 15.69 0.71 65.44
CA ALA A 66 16.38 0.80 66.73
C ALA A 66 16.25 2.21 67.31
N VAL A 67 15.59 2.33 68.48
CA VAL A 67 15.56 3.57 69.26
C VAL A 67 16.87 3.68 70.02
N MET A 68 17.57 4.79 69.82
CA MET A 68 18.91 4.98 70.37
C MET A 68 19.27 6.46 70.46
N GLU A 69 20.35 6.75 71.19
CA GLU A 69 20.90 8.08 71.35
C GLU A 69 22.17 8.25 70.51
N LYS A 70 22.22 9.33 69.72
CA LYS A 70 23.36 9.64 68.87
C LYS A 70 23.98 10.97 69.33
N LYS A 71 25.26 10.94 69.71
CA LYS A 71 26.02 12.16 70.01
C LYS A 71 26.37 12.88 68.71
N MET A 72 25.84 14.09 68.53
CA MET A 72 26.20 15.02 67.46
C MET A 72 26.90 16.24 68.08
N GLY A 73 28.23 16.15 68.22
CA GLY A 73 29.01 17.18 68.94
C GLY A 73 28.74 17.14 70.44
N GLU A 74 28.34 18.25 71.05
CA GLU A 74 27.96 18.33 72.47
C GLU A 74 26.49 17.97 72.75
N VAL A 75 25.67 17.80 71.70
CA VAL A 75 24.24 17.52 71.85
C VAL A 75 23.99 16.03 71.61
N THR A 76 23.26 15.41 72.54
CA THR A 76 22.79 14.03 72.41
C THR A 76 21.37 14.08 71.87
N GLN A 77 21.14 13.48 70.70
CA GLN A 77 19.81 13.41 70.07
C GLN A 77 19.26 12.00 70.13
N LYS A 78 17.98 11.88 70.46
CA LYS A 78 17.27 10.61 70.48
C LYS A 78 16.55 10.41 69.15
N GLY A 79 16.69 9.23 68.56
CA GLY A 79 16.09 8.96 67.27
C GLY A 79 15.99 7.47 66.98
N ILE A 80 15.55 7.18 65.76
CA ILE A 80 15.41 5.82 65.26
C ILE A 80 16.44 5.61 64.16
N GLU A 81 17.35 4.68 64.37
CA GLU A 81 18.20 4.15 63.31
C GLU A 81 17.45 3.00 62.61
N ILE A 82 17.29 3.14 61.30
CA ILE A 82 16.63 2.14 60.45
C ILE A 82 17.69 1.50 59.57
N GLN A 83 17.73 0.17 59.57
CA GLN A 83 18.66 -0.62 58.77
C GLN A 83 17.95 -1.81 58.13
N ARG A 84 18.35 -2.19 56.91
CA ARG A 84 17.93 -3.45 56.31
C ARG A 84 18.76 -4.60 56.87
N TRP A 85 18.09 -5.66 57.34
CA TRP A 85 18.76 -6.84 57.90
C TRP A 85 18.84 -8.02 56.94
N ASP A 86 18.17 -7.93 55.80
CA ASP A 86 18.13 -8.95 54.77
C ASP A 86 19.20 -8.77 53.68
N LEU A 87 20.09 -7.78 53.82
CA LEU A 87 21.22 -7.53 52.91
C LEU A 87 22.54 -7.99 53.54
N ASP A 88 23.44 -8.53 52.73
CA ASP A 88 24.76 -8.97 53.18
C ASP A 88 25.63 -7.77 53.60
N PRO A 89 26.22 -7.77 54.82
CA PRO A 89 27.04 -6.66 55.30
C PRO A 89 28.31 -6.40 54.48
N SER A 90 28.78 -7.38 53.70
CA SER A 90 29.95 -7.29 52.82
C SER A 90 29.67 -6.59 51.49
N ASP A 91 28.40 -6.42 51.11
CA ASP A 91 27.99 -5.86 49.81
C ASP A 91 28.02 -4.31 49.79
N GLY A 92 28.78 -3.70 50.70
CA GLY A 92 29.07 -2.26 50.73
C GLY A 92 27.89 -1.33 51.05
N GLY A 93 26.71 -1.86 51.42
CA GLY A 93 25.44 -1.12 51.30
C GLY A 93 24.47 -1.13 52.49
N ALA A 94 24.89 -1.33 53.74
CA ALA A 94 23.99 -1.13 54.89
C ALA A 94 23.71 0.38 55.10
N MET A 95 22.82 0.96 54.27
CA MET A 95 22.42 2.36 54.36
C MET A 95 21.62 2.57 55.65
N LYS A 96 22.26 3.21 56.64
CA LYS A 96 21.62 3.60 57.89
C LYS A 96 20.78 4.85 57.68
N GLN A 97 19.48 4.76 57.90
CA GLN A 97 18.59 5.92 57.90
C GLN A 97 18.34 6.37 59.33
N TRP A 98 18.20 7.68 59.55
CA TRP A 98 17.97 8.26 60.86
C TRP A 98 16.68 9.08 60.85
N VAL A 99 15.77 8.76 61.77
CA VAL A 99 14.58 9.57 62.04
C VAL A 99 14.77 10.28 63.37
N ASP A 100 14.81 11.60 63.30
CA ASP A 100 14.93 12.49 64.46
C ASP A 100 13.58 12.63 65.15
N LEU A 101 13.49 12.18 66.41
CA LEU A 101 12.25 12.21 67.19
C LEU A 101 11.91 13.62 67.69
N ASP A 102 12.91 14.51 67.80
CA ASP A 102 12.68 15.89 68.26
C ASP A 102 11.90 16.70 67.20
N ARG A 103 12.03 16.33 65.92
CA ARG A 103 11.26 16.92 64.81
C ARG A 103 9.78 16.53 64.81
N LEU A 104 9.40 15.47 65.50
CA LEU A 104 8.00 15.02 65.62
C LEU A 104 7.28 15.77 66.75
N ASN A 105 8.01 16.24 67.77
CA ASN A 105 7.49 16.97 68.93
C ASN A 105 7.37 18.49 68.71
N LYS A 106 6.89 18.94 67.54
CA LYS A 106 6.80 20.37 67.18
C LYS A 106 5.82 21.21 68.01
N HIS A 107 5.10 20.63 68.97
CA HIS A 107 4.14 21.34 69.83
C HIS A 107 4.68 21.79 71.19
N THR A 108 5.97 21.59 71.50
CA THR A 108 6.52 21.94 72.84
C THR A 108 7.65 22.97 72.87
N VAL A 109 7.99 23.61 71.74
CA VAL A 109 9.08 24.61 71.70
C VAL A 109 8.54 26.04 71.55
N GLU A 110 7.77 26.48 72.55
CA GLU A 110 7.62 27.91 72.86
C GLU A 110 7.71 28.09 74.37
N THR A 111 8.91 27.89 74.93
CA THR A 111 9.41 28.60 76.12
C THR A 111 10.81 28.09 76.38
N GLY A 112 11.81 28.96 76.26
CA GLY A 112 13.15 28.67 76.74
C GLY A 112 13.12 28.57 78.26
N GLU A 113 13.35 27.37 78.80
CA GLU A 113 13.87 27.12 80.15
C GLU A 113 14.23 25.63 80.29
N ASP A 114 15.48 25.39 80.71
CA ASP A 114 16.16 24.16 81.13
C ASP A 114 16.31 22.95 80.17
N PRO A 115 17.48 22.27 80.16
CA PRO A 115 17.69 21.03 79.42
C PRO A 115 16.92 19.91 80.11
N ARG A 116 15.66 19.71 79.73
CA ARG A 116 14.90 18.53 80.14
C ARG A 116 15.63 17.29 79.61
N PRO A 117 15.71 16.19 80.39
CA PRO A 117 16.26 14.94 79.90
C PRO A 117 15.56 14.52 78.60
N ALA A 118 16.32 13.96 77.66
CA ALA A 118 15.80 13.52 76.36
C ALA A 118 14.49 12.74 76.55
N PRO A 119 13.43 13.06 75.79
CA PRO A 119 12.11 12.48 76.01
C PRO A 119 12.21 10.95 75.97
N ARG A 120 11.59 10.28 76.95
CA ARG A 120 11.53 8.82 76.98
C ARG A 120 10.80 8.35 75.73
N ALA A 121 11.55 7.72 74.83
CA ALA A 121 11.02 7.16 73.61
C ALA A 121 11.16 5.64 73.64
N GLY A 122 10.23 4.96 72.99
CA GLY A 122 10.31 3.51 72.83
C GLY A 122 9.55 3.06 71.61
N ILE A 123 9.86 1.86 71.16
CA ILE A 123 9.25 1.23 70.01
C ILE A 123 8.87 -0.21 70.37
N ARG A 124 7.70 -0.66 69.94
CA ARG A 124 7.24 -2.03 70.24
C ARG A 124 6.26 -2.56 69.20
N THR A 125 6.34 -3.86 68.96
CA THR A 125 5.34 -4.59 68.17
C THR A 125 4.14 -4.98 69.04
N VAL A 126 2.93 -4.75 68.54
CA VAL A 126 1.67 -5.10 69.18
C VAL A 126 1.11 -6.39 68.59
N VAL A 127 0.32 -7.13 69.38
CA VAL A 127 -0.26 -8.43 68.97
C VAL A 127 -1.24 -8.28 67.81
N THR A 128 -2.13 -7.29 67.87
CA THR A 128 -3.14 -7.04 66.84
C THR A 128 -2.59 -6.15 65.74
N ARG A 129 -2.83 -6.51 64.47
CA ARG A 129 -2.61 -5.59 63.34
C ARG A 129 -3.60 -4.44 63.47
N ASN A 130 -3.12 -3.21 63.35
CA ASN A 130 -3.97 -2.05 63.19
C ASN A 130 -3.97 -1.62 61.73
N GLU A 131 -5.12 -1.13 61.27
CA GLU A 131 -5.29 -0.58 59.93
C GLU A 131 -5.15 0.95 60.01
N VAL A 132 -4.31 1.52 59.17
CA VAL A 132 -4.13 2.96 59.02
C VAL A 132 -4.43 3.34 57.58
N MET A 133 -5.25 4.37 57.39
CA MET A 133 -5.57 4.90 56.07
C MET A 133 -4.65 6.06 55.70
N LEU A 134 -4.08 6.01 54.50
CA LEU A 134 -3.32 7.11 53.91
C LEU A 134 -4.13 7.76 52.77
N PRO A 135 -4.98 8.76 53.07
CA PRO A 135 -5.91 9.33 52.09
C PRO A 135 -5.22 9.94 50.87
N ASP A 136 -3.94 10.33 50.99
CA ASP A 136 -3.14 10.84 49.87
C ASP A 136 -3.00 9.84 48.73
N ILE A 137 -2.94 8.53 49.02
CA ILE A 137 -2.92 7.48 47.99
C ILE A 137 -4.23 7.51 47.20
N SER A 138 -5.36 7.58 47.91
CA SER A 138 -6.69 7.66 47.30
C SER A 138 -6.82 8.92 46.45
N LYS A 139 -6.37 10.07 46.97
CA LYS A 139 -6.36 11.34 46.23
C LYS A 139 -5.51 11.28 44.96
N LYS A 140 -4.37 10.59 44.96
CA LYS A 140 -3.51 10.51 43.77
C LYS A 140 -4.07 9.53 42.72
N LEU A 141 -4.62 8.39 43.15
CA LEU A 141 -5.04 7.29 42.27
C LEU A 141 -6.47 7.37 41.75
N ARG A 142 -7.38 8.07 42.44
CA ARG A 142 -8.80 8.09 42.03
C ARG A 142 -8.97 8.70 40.65
N LEU A 143 -9.79 8.08 39.80
CA LEU A 143 -10.08 8.64 38.49
C LEU A 143 -10.98 9.87 38.64
N ARG A 144 -10.65 10.93 37.92
CA ARG A 144 -11.43 12.17 37.82
C ARG A 144 -11.53 12.58 36.36
N ARG A 145 -12.63 13.24 36.02
CA ARG A 145 -12.82 13.83 34.70
C ARG A 145 -11.79 14.95 34.47
N LEU A 146 -11.11 14.90 33.33
CA LEU A 146 -10.15 15.90 32.88
C LEU A 146 -10.87 17.06 32.18
N ASN A 147 -10.51 18.29 32.54
CA ASN A 147 -11.01 19.49 31.87
C ASN A 147 -10.00 20.02 30.86
N LEU A 148 -10.22 19.76 29.57
CA LEU A 148 -9.33 20.20 28.50
C LEU A 148 -9.56 21.66 28.07
N TYR A 149 -10.76 22.19 28.26
CA TYR A 149 -11.14 23.52 27.83
C TYR A 149 -11.49 24.39 29.04
N LYS A 150 -10.99 25.63 29.05
CA LYS A 150 -11.41 26.63 30.04
C LYS A 150 -12.93 26.76 29.97
N SER A 151 -13.63 26.51 31.08
CA SER A 151 -14.95 27.11 31.26
C SER A 151 -14.72 28.63 31.25
N MET A 152 -15.06 29.31 30.16
CA MET A 152 -15.25 30.76 30.20
C MET A 152 -16.57 31.04 30.92
N ASP A 153 -16.59 30.80 32.22
CA ASP A 153 -17.50 31.49 33.12
C ASP A 153 -16.82 32.78 33.55
N THR A 154 -16.88 33.79 32.68
CA THR A 154 -16.70 35.17 33.09
C THR A 154 -17.90 35.96 32.62
N ASP A 155 -18.86 36.11 33.54
CA ASP A 155 -19.79 37.24 33.58
C ASP A 155 -19.01 38.55 33.47
N THR A 156 -18.88 39.09 32.26
CA THR A 156 -18.71 40.54 32.05
C THR A 156 -19.23 40.91 30.67
N ASP A 157 -20.42 41.49 30.65
CA ASP A 157 -20.86 42.41 29.61
C ASP A 157 -19.79 43.48 29.38
N THR A 158 -19.26 43.58 28.15
CA THR A 158 -19.05 44.86 27.45
C THR A 158 -18.43 44.65 26.06
N GLY A 159 -19.23 44.91 25.02
CA GLY A 159 -18.90 45.78 23.89
C GLY A 159 -17.60 45.61 23.07
N THR A 160 -17.83 45.23 21.82
CA THR A 160 -17.16 45.68 20.57
C THR A 160 -15.81 45.07 20.15
N GLY A 161 -15.84 44.38 19.01
CA GLY A 161 -14.65 43.92 18.28
C GLY A 161 -14.98 42.89 17.20
N THR A 162 -15.42 43.35 16.04
CA THR A 162 -15.59 42.53 14.83
C THR A 162 -14.24 42.07 14.26
N SER A 163 -13.96 40.77 14.27
CA SER A 163 -13.32 40.05 13.14
C SER A 163 -13.30 38.53 13.35
N SER A 164 -13.37 37.79 12.23
CA SER A 164 -13.19 36.33 12.06
C SER A 164 -14.33 35.40 12.52
N LEU A 165 -15.34 35.27 11.65
CA LEU A 165 -16.48 34.35 11.76
C LEU A 165 -16.43 33.27 10.67
N VAL A 166 -15.58 32.24 10.79
CA VAL A 166 -15.80 30.94 10.10
C VAL A 166 -15.08 29.79 10.85
N ALA A 167 -15.58 29.36 12.02
CA ALA A 167 -15.24 28.04 12.60
C ALA A 167 -16.09 27.63 13.82
N SER A 168 -16.75 28.56 14.51
CA SER A 168 -17.37 28.26 15.83
C SER A 168 -18.88 28.02 15.85
N LYS A 169 -19.56 27.84 14.70
CA LYS A 169 -21.04 27.89 14.66
C LYS A 169 -21.80 26.58 14.88
N ASN A 170 -21.14 25.43 14.98
CA ASN A 170 -21.85 24.13 15.08
C ASN A 170 -21.80 23.42 16.44
N LYS A 171 -21.14 23.97 17.49
CA LYS A 171 -21.02 23.26 18.79
C LYS A 171 -21.81 23.90 19.95
N SER A 172 -22.31 25.13 19.81
CA SER A 172 -22.89 25.92 20.92
C SER A 172 -24.41 25.78 21.14
N LEU A 173 -25.18 25.18 20.20
CA LEU A 173 -26.65 25.15 20.27
C LEU A 173 -27.28 23.85 20.82
N ARG A 174 -26.51 22.97 21.49
CA ARG A 174 -27.01 21.70 22.06
C ARG A 174 -26.85 21.53 23.58
N LEU A 175 -26.36 22.54 24.31
CA LEU A 175 -25.83 22.36 25.67
C LEU A 175 -26.86 22.37 26.83
N SER A 176 -28.00 23.04 26.76
CA SER A 176 -28.71 23.37 28.02
C SER A 176 -29.55 22.27 28.72
N LYS A 177 -29.62 21.02 28.19
CA LYS A 177 -30.40 19.93 28.83
C LYS A 177 -29.61 18.64 29.07
N LYS A 178 -28.47 18.44 28.40
CA LYS A 178 -27.61 17.26 28.60
C LYS A 178 -26.71 17.41 29.84
N ASP A 179 -26.35 18.64 30.20
CA ASP A 179 -25.37 18.90 31.25
C ASP A 179 -25.85 18.44 32.65
N ALA A 180 -27.14 18.63 32.99
CA ALA A 180 -27.67 18.24 34.30
C ALA A 180 -27.64 16.71 34.56
N VAL A 181 -27.91 15.90 33.54
CA VAL A 181 -27.87 14.42 33.65
C VAL A 181 -26.42 13.92 33.70
N THR A 182 -25.51 14.56 32.97
CA THR A 182 -24.08 14.23 33.04
C THR A 182 -23.47 14.56 34.40
N THR A 183 -23.95 15.60 35.09
CA THR A 183 -23.45 15.96 36.43
C THR A 183 -23.81 14.92 37.50
N GLU A 184 -25.03 14.36 37.49
CA GLU A 184 -25.40 13.31 38.45
C GLU A 184 -24.63 12.01 38.23
N VAL A 185 -24.43 11.60 36.98
CA VAL A 185 -23.61 10.44 36.61
C VAL A 185 -22.16 10.64 37.04
N GLU A 186 -21.62 11.85 36.84
CA GLU A 186 -20.27 12.22 37.27
C GLU A 186 -20.14 12.20 38.80
N ILE A 187 -21.12 12.72 39.54
CA ILE A 187 -21.13 12.67 41.02
C ILE A 187 -21.14 11.23 41.52
N ASN A 188 -21.96 10.35 40.94
CA ASN A 188 -22.01 8.94 41.35
C ASN A 188 -20.70 8.21 41.04
N ARG A 189 -20.16 8.38 39.84
CA ARG A 189 -18.86 7.79 39.47
C ARG A 189 -17.73 8.29 40.38
N ASN A 190 -17.71 9.59 40.70
CA ASN A 190 -16.75 10.14 41.63
C ASN A 190 -16.80 9.50 43.03
N ARG A 191 -18.01 9.17 43.53
CA ARG A 191 -18.17 8.46 44.82
C ARG A 191 -17.71 7.00 44.73
N GLU A 192 -18.02 6.33 43.62
CA GLU A 192 -17.58 4.94 43.37
C GLU A 192 -16.05 4.86 43.32
N GLU A 193 -15.40 5.74 42.53
CA GLU A 193 -13.93 5.83 42.43
C GLU A 193 -13.28 6.12 43.78
N GLU A 194 -13.83 7.07 44.56
CA GLU A 194 -13.33 7.36 45.89
C GLU A 194 -13.46 6.17 46.84
N SER A 195 -14.59 5.45 46.82
CA SER A 195 -14.78 4.24 47.61
C SER A 195 -13.82 3.12 47.19
N PHE A 196 -13.54 3.00 45.89
CA PHE A 196 -12.61 2.02 45.33
C PHE A 196 -11.18 2.30 45.81
N THR A 197 -10.68 3.52 45.62
CA THR A 197 -9.30 3.89 45.97
C THR A 197 -9.07 4.04 47.46
N LEU A 198 -10.10 4.34 48.26
CA LEU A 198 -9.99 4.29 49.71
C LEU A 198 -9.63 2.89 50.21
N ARG A 199 -10.04 1.81 49.52
CA ARG A 199 -9.61 0.44 49.88
C ARG A 199 -8.13 0.21 49.61
N LEU A 200 -7.57 0.81 48.56
CA LEU A 200 -6.15 0.75 48.21
C LEU A 200 -5.27 1.58 49.19
N SER A 201 -5.88 2.51 49.92
CA SER A 201 -5.17 3.38 50.87
C SER A 201 -4.94 2.76 52.26
N LYS A 202 -5.44 1.54 52.48
CA LYS A 202 -5.40 0.83 53.76
C LYS A 202 -4.06 0.12 53.94
N ILE A 203 -3.33 0.47 55.00
CA ILE A 203 -2.04 -0.15 55.33
C ILE A 203 -2.13 -0.76 56.72
N HIS A 204 -1.56 -1.94 56.86
CA HIS A 204 -1.50 -2.63 58.14
C HIS A 204 -0.16 -2.36 58.81
N THR A 205 -0.21 -2.07 60.10
CA THR A 205 0.99 -1.91 60.93
C THR A 205 0.79 -2.59 62.27
N ARG A 206 1.89 -3.06 62.86
CA ARG A 206 1.96 -3.61 64.21
C ARG A 206 2.92 -2.84 65.10
N THR A 207 3.59 -1.83 64.57
CA THR A 207 4.68 -1.16 65.28
C THR A 207 4.20 0.16 65.81
N ILE A 208 4.26 0.31 67.12
CA ILE A 208 3.96 1.57 67.82
C ILE A 208 5.28 2.20 68.25
N LEU A 209 5.40 3.49 68.00
CA LEU A 209 6.43 4.38 68.50
C LEU A 209 5.78 5.35 69.49
N TRP A 210 6.45 5.63 70.59
CA TRP A 210 6.04 6.71 71.48
C TRP A 210 7.23 7.55 71.88
N SER A 211 6.98 8.81 72.19
CA SER A 211 7.95 9.77 72.73
C SER A 211 7.18 10.73 73.63
N ALA A 212 7.62 10.87 74.88
CA ALA A 212 6.92 11.65 75.89
C ALA A 212 5.44 11.26 76.04
N ASP A 213 4.50 12.16 75.70
CA ASP A 213 3.05 12.01 75.81
C ASP A 213 2.37 11.64 74.48
N GLN A 214 3.13 11.41 73.41
CA GLN A 214 2.61 11.11 72.08
C GLN A 214 2.90 9.67 71.66
N VAL A 215 1.94 9.09 70.94
CA VAL A 215 1.99 7.72 70.42
C VAL A 215 1.66 7.74 68.93
N TRP A 216 2.51 7.13 68.11
CA TRP A 216 2.38 7.04 66.67
C TRP A 216 2.39 5.59 66.21
N TRP A 217 1.68 5.33 65.12
CA TRP A 217 1.87 4.12 64.33
C TRP A 217 3.07 4.31 63.40
N THR A 218 4.00 3.37 63.42
CA THR A 218 5.13 3.36 62.49
C THR A 218 4.72 2.59 61.24
N ILE A 219 4.84 3.23 60.09
CA ILE A 219 4.41 2.68 58.81
C ILE A 219 5.54 2.87 57.80
N ARG A 220 5.81 1.85 56.99
CA ARG A 220 6.71 1.96 55.85
C ARG A 220 6.09 2.86 54.79
N THR A 221 6.77 3.93 54.40
CA THR A 221 6.28 4.84 53.36
C THR A 221 5.99 4.07 52.08
N PRO A 222 4.73 4.06 51.60
CA PRO A 222 4.35 3.35 50.39
C PRO A 222 5.13 3.82 49.17
N LEU A 223 5.37 2.89 48.25
CA LEU A 223 6.13 3.14 47.03
C LEU A 223 5.57 4.33 46.24
N ILE A 224 4.26 4.44 46.10
CA ILE A 224 3.60 5.55 45.40
C ILE A 224 3.91 6.91 46.03
N ILE A 225 3.88 7.03 47.35
CA ILE A 225 4.13 8.31 48.02
C ILE A 225 5.58 8.72 47.83
N ARG A 226 6.52 7.77 47.97
CA ARG A 226 7.94 8.02 47.78
C ARG A 226 8.25 8.45 46.34
N LEU A 227 7.83 7.64 45.37
CA LEU A 227 8.12 7.92 43.96
C LEU A 227 7.40 9.18 43.48
N ASP A 228 6.19 9.46 43.94
CA ASP A 228 5.49 10.66 43.53
C ASP A 228 6.13 11.93 44.11
N ALA A 229 6.65 11.87 45.34
CA ALA A 229 7.43 12.95 45.92
C ALA A 229 8.76 13.16 45.18
N GLU A 230 9.44 12.09 44.78
CA GLU A 230 10.64 12.17 43.92
C GLU A 230 10.31 12.82 42.56
N ILE A 231 9.16 12.48 41.96
CA ILE A 231 8.69 13.14 40.74
C ILE A 231 8.39 14.62 41.00
N GLU A 232 7.67 14.96 42.07
CA GLU A 232 7.35 16.35 42.41
C GLU A 232 8.64 17.18 42.57
N LEU A 233 9.65 16.65 43.26
CA LEU A 233 10.98 17.29 43.37
C LEU A 233 11.67 17.48 42.02
N ALA A 234 11.47 16.54 41.09
CA ALA A 234 11.99 16.63 39.72
C ALA A 234 11.17 17.58 38.82
N THR A 235 10.07 18.18 39.28
CA THR A 235 9.24 19.10 38.48
C THR A 235 9.41 20.60 38.76
N SER A 236 9.99 20.96 39.91
CA SER A 236 10.08 22.36 40.33
C SER A 236 11.43 22.66 40.98
N THR A 237 12.14 23.68 40.48
CA THR A 237 13.38 24.21 41.10
C THR A 237 13.12 25.30 42.14
N SER A 238 11.90 25.86 42.24
CA SER A 238 11.55 26.86 43.25
C SER A 238 10.31 26.48 44.07
N THR A 239 10.45 26.52 45.39
CA THR A 239 9.42 26.27 46.39
C THR A 239 8.44 27.44 46.45
N GLY A 240 7.32 27.35 45.74
CA GLY A 240 6.19 28.27 45.86
C GLY A 240 4.92 27.67 45.24
N ASP A 241 3.75 28.02 45.80
CA ASP A 241 2.43 27.47 45.44
C ASP A 241 1.96 27.76 43.99
N HIS A 242 2.80 28.40 43.17
CA HIS A 242 2.59 28.67 41.74
C HIS A 242 3.87 28.46 40.91
N ALA A 243 4.67 27.44 41.24
CA ALA A 243 5.86 27.12 40.46
C ALA A 243 5.49 26.76 39.01
N THR A 244 6.21 27.34 38.06
CA THR A 244 6.16 26.94 36.65
C THR A 244 6.62 25.49 36.53
N ILE A 245 5.89 24.69 35.75
CA ILE A 245 6.26 23.29 35.51
C ILE A 245 7.51 23.29 34.63
N GLU A 246 8.65 22.96 35.23
CA GLU A 246 9.95 22.85 34.57
C GLU A 246 10.57 21.50 34.91
N PRO A 247 10.35 20.47 34.07
CA PRO A 247 10.80 19.13 34.39
C PRO A 247 12.33 18.98 34.33
N ASP A 248 12.96 18.48 35.38
CA ASP A 248 14.34 17.99 35.36
C ASP A 248 14.38 16.59 34.73
N ARG A 249 14.62 16.60 33.42
CA ARG A 249 14.71 15.38 32.60
C ARG A 249 15.60 14.30 33.21
N ARG A 250 16.76 14.65 33.77
CA ARG A 250 17.74 13.64 34.24
C ARG A 250 17.19 12.86 35.44
N GLN A 251 16.56 13.56 36.38
CA GLN A 251 15.95 12.93 37.54
C GLN A 251 14.75 12.06 37.12
N ILE A 252 13.93 12.54 36.20
CA ILE A 252 12.78 11.77 35.69
C ILE A 252 13.23 10.49 34.98
N GLU A 253 14.27 10.57 34.13
CA GLU A 253 14.84 9.38 33.47
C GLU A 253 15.45 8.39 34.48
N GLN A 254 16.06 8.87 35.57
CA GLN A 254 16.54 8.00 36.65
C GLN A 254 15.38 7.25 37.30
N ILE A 255 14.28 7.94 37.62
CA ILE A 255 13.06 7.32 38.19
C ILE A 255 12.47 6.28 37.22
N ILE A 256 12.39 6.58 35.92
CA ILE A 256 11.89 5.60 34.94
C ILE A 256 12.81 4.37 34.86
N ASN A 257 14.13 4.58 34.89
CA ASN A 257 15.10 3.49 34.82
C ASN A 257 15.06 2.60 36.07
N THR A 258 14.79 3.13 37.27
CA THR A 258 14.62 2.30 38.48
C THR A 258 13.34 1.46 38.45
N LEU A 259 12.33 1.87 37.67
CA LEU A 259 11.06 1.15 37.50
C LEU A 259 11.05 0.17 36.32
N ARG A 260 12.10 0.15 35.51
CA ARG A 260 12.18 -0.71 34.32
C ARG A 260 12.34 -2.17 34.77
N GLY A 261 11.42 -3.02 34.31
CA GLY A 261 11.37 -4.43 34.72
C GLY A 261 10.72 -4.69 36.08
N ALA A 262 10.20 -3.66 36.76
CA ALA A 262 9.43 -3.84 37.97
C ALA A 262 8.03 -4.40 37.64
N GLU A 263 7.73 -5.58 38.18
CA GLU A 263 6.41 -6.22 38.14
C GLU A 263 5.64 -5.91 39.43
N ALA A 264 4.35 -5.63 39.30
CA ALA A 264 3.49 -5.34 40.44
C ALA A 264 3.22 -6.61 41.25
N ARG A 265 3.40 -6.55 42.56
CA ARG A 265 3.19 -7.68 43.47
C ARG A 265 1.73 -7.79 43.93
N ASP A 266 1.06 -6.65 44.04
CA ASP A 266 -0.33 -6.55 44.44
C ASP A 266 -1.09 -5.50 43.62
N GLU A 267 -2.39 -5.36 43.89
CA GLU A 267 -3.27 -4.41 43.21
C GLU A 267 -2.82 -2.95 43.46
N VAL A 268 -2.36 -2.63 44.67
CA VAL A 268 -1.93 -1.27 45.03
C VAL A 268 -0.68 -0.89 44.24
N GLU A 269 0.33 -1.76 44.17
CA GLU A 269 1.53 -1.58 43.38
C GLU A 269 1.21 -1.50 41.88
N PHE A 270 0.25 -2.29 41.38
CA PHE A 270 -0.16 -2.24 39.98
C PHE A 270 -0.66 -0.83 39.60
N PHE A 271 -1.60 -0.28 40.38
CA PHE A 271 -2.11 1.07 40.15
C PHE A 271 -1.06 2.15 40.42
N SER A 272 -0.20 1.95 41.42
CA SER A 272 0.89 2.86 41.77
C SER A 272 1.94 2.96 40.68
N LEU A 273 2.45 1.83 40.19
CA LEU A 273 3.44 1.79 39.12
C LEU A 273 2.86 2.36 37.82
N SER A 274 1.60 2.05 37.49
CA SER A 274 0.93 2.65 36.34
C SER A 274 0.84 4.17 36.46
N TYR A 275 0.42 4.68 37.63
CA TYR A 275 0.33 6.11 37.90
C TYR A 275 1.68 6.83 37.75
N ILE A 276 2.72 6.29 38.38
CA ILE A 276 4.06 6.88 38.34
C ILE A 276 4.63 6.87 36.91
N ARG A 277 4.46 5.77 36.16
CA ARG A 277 4.89 5.69 34.76
C ARG A 277 4.12 6.69 33.88
N GLN A 278 2.80 6.81 34.06
CA GLN A 278 1.98 7.81 33.35
C GLN A 278 2.47 9.23 33.63
N LYS A 279 2.60 9.61 34.91
CA LYS A 279 3.04 10.95 35.33
C LYS A 279 4.44 11.28 34.82
N ALA A 280 5.41 10.36 34.98
CA ALA A 280 6.78 10.54 34.50
C ALA A 280 6.86 10.68 32.97
N SER A 281 6.10 9.87 32.23
CA SER A 281 6.09 9.93 30.77
C SER A 281 5.51 11.24 30.23
N LEU A 282 4.47 11.78 30.89
CA LEU A 282 3.88 13.08 30.55
C LEU A 282 4.83 14.23 30.86
N LEU A 283 5.60 14.17 31.95
CA LEU A 283 6.61 15.18 32.25
C LEU A 283 7.73 15.21 31.21
N LEU A 284 8.19 14.05 30.73
CA LEU A 284 9.16 13.99 29.64
C LEU A 284 8.59 14.54 28.32
N LEU A 285 7.28 14.39 28.08
CA LEU A 285 6.60 15.01 26.94
C LEU A 285 6.47 16.54 27.13
N MET A 286 6.13 17.00 28.33
CA MET A 286 6.05 18.43 28.66
C MET A 286 7.41 19.12 28.51
N ASP A 287 8.52 18.51 28.96
CA ASP A 287 9.89 18.99 28.70
C ASP A 287 10.16 19.13 27.20
N LEU A 288 9.78 18.15 26.39
CA LEU A 288 9.90 18.23 24.94
C LEU A 288 9.04 19.36 24.34
N ILE A 289 7.82 19.56 24.83
CA ILE A 289 6.93 20.64 24.38
C ILE A 289 7.56 22.00 24.70
N ILE A 290 8.05 22.21 25.93
CA ILE A 290 8.69 23.46 26.36
C ILE A 290 9.93 23.76 25.50
N ARG A 291 10.81 22.75 25.29
CA ARG A 291 12.00 22.90 24.41
C ARG A 291 11.62 23.16 22.96
N THR A 292 10.53 22.56 22.49
CA THR A 292 10.01 22.81 21.14
C THR A 292 9.47 24.23 21.00
N SER A 293 8.77 24.74 22.01
CA SER A 293 8.27 26.13 22.01
C SER A 293 9.38 27.18 22.06
N SER A 294 10.54 26.85 22.65
CA SER A 294 11.72 27.71 22.62
C SER A 294 12.56 27.59 21.34
N GLY A 295 12.13 26.75 20.39
CA GLY A 295 12.80 26.59 19.10
C GLY A 295 14.00 25.63 19.10
N LEU A 296 14.20 24.86 20.17
CA LEU A 296 15.33 23.92 20.30
C LEU A 296 15.02 22.58 19.61
N VAL A 297 15.93 22.10 18.78
CA VAL A 297 15.90 20.73 18.25
C VAL A 297 16.62 19.81 19.22
N VAL A 298 15.91 18.78 19.70
CA VAL A 298 16.34 17.89 20.79
C VAL A 298 17.08 16.69 20.23
N PHE A 299 18.03 16.13 20.99
CA PHE A 299 18.82 14.99 20.52
C PHE A 299 17.98 13.71 20.37
N ASP A 300 18.37 12.87 19.40
CA ASP A 300 17.69 11.62 19.08
C ASP A 300 17.53 10.64 20.26
N HIS A 301 18.51 10.57 21.15
CA HIS A 301 18.43 9.68 22.31
C HIS A 301 17.37 10.15 23.32
N GLU A 302 17.25 11.46 23.54
CA GLU A 302 16.20 12.06 24.39
C GLU A 302 14.82 11.85 23.77
N LYS A 303 14.68 12.06 22.44
CA LYS A 303 13.44 11.78 21.71
C LYS A 303 13.01 10.31 21.85
N ARG A 304 13.95 9.36 21.70
CA ARG A 304 13.68 7.92 21.87
C ARG A 304 13.32 7.57 23.32
N ALA A 305 13.99 8.17 24.30
CA ALA A 305 13.68 7.93 25.71
C ALA A 305 12.26 8.39 26.05
N THR A 306 11.84 9.58 25.59
CA THR A 306 10.45 10.04 25.78
C THR A 306 9.45 9.14 25.05
N ALA A 307 9.76 8.70 23.82
CA ALA A 307 8.88 7.79 23.07
C ALA A 307 8.68 6.45 23.81
N ASN A 308 9.74 5.86 24.33
CA ASN A 308 9.67 4.61 25.09
C ASN A 308 8.93 4.82 26.42
N ALA A 309 9.14 5.95 27.10
CA ALA A 309 8.41 6.28 28.32
C ALA A 309 6.89 6.41 28.09
N LEU A 310 6.47 7.04 26.98
CA LEU A 310 5.05 7.13 26.60
C LEU A 310 4.45 5.75 26.27
N GLU A 311 5.24 4.88 25.63
CA GLU A 311 4.85 3.49 25.34
C GLU A 311 4.65 2.67 26.63
N GLU A 312 5.61 2.70 27.55
CA GLU A 312 5.57 2.01 28.85
C GLU A 312 4.52 2.60 29.80
N GLY A 313 4.33 3.92 29.76
CA GLY A 313 3.35 4.63 30.58
C GLY A 313 1.91 4.36 30.18
N ALA A 314 1.67 3.94 28.92
CA ALA A 314 0.34 3.64 28.40
C ALA A 314 -0.71 4.72 28.72
N VAL A 315 -0.31 5.98 28.67
CA VAL A 315 -1.18 7.15 28.83
C VAL A 315 -2.28 7.11 27.76
N ASP A 316 -3.50 7.57 28.06
CA ASP A 316 -4.57 7.70 27.06
C ASP A 316 -4.14 8.66 25.92
N PRO A 317 -4.22 8.25 24.64
CA PRO A 317 -3.81 9.09 23.51
C PRO A 317 -4.52 10.45 23.46
N ARG A 318 -5.76 10.53 23.92
CA ARG A 318 -6.53 11.79 23.94
C ARG A 318 -5.84 12.84 24.81
N VAL A 319 -5.18 12.43 25.89
CA VAL A 319 -4.41 13.32 26.77
C VAL A 319 -3.15 13.82 26.08
N VAL A 320 -2.38 12.91 25.45
CA VAL A 320 -1.15 13.27 24.73
C VAL A 320 -1.46 14.24 23.59
N LEU A 321 -2.54 13.98 22.84
CA LEU A 321 -2.95 14.82 21.71
C LEU A 321 -3.50 16.18 22.14
N ALA A 322 -4.16 16.25 23.29
CA ALA A 322 -4.64 17.52 23.84
C ALA A 322 -3.51 18.48 24.23
N LEU A 323 -2.28 17.98 24.44
CA LEU A 323 -1.09 18.79 24.74
C LEU A 323 -0.40 19.34 23.48
N LEU A 324 -0.91 19.05 22.28
CA LEU A 324 -0.24 19.36 21.02
C LEU A 324 -1.09 20.24 20.11
N PRO A 325 -0.52 21.33 19.55
CA PRO A 325 -1.24 22.16 18.59
C PRO A 325 -1.59 21.35 17.36
N ILE A 326 -2.65 21.77 16.65
CA ILE A 326 -3.22 21.12 15.46
C ILE A 326 -3.89 19.76 15.77
N LEU A 327 -3.26 18.90 16.57
CA LEU A 327 -3.77 17.56 16.88
C LEU A 327 -4.85 17.55 17.97
N GLN A 328 -4.85 18.55 18.87
CA GLN A 328 -5.89 18.72 19.89
C GLN A 328 -7.33 18.82 19.32
N GLU A 329 -7.47 19.26 18.07
CA GLU A 329 -8.77 19.39 17.40
C GLU A 329 -9.41 18.04 17.05
N GLU A 330 -8.62 16.97 17.00
CA GLU A 330 -9.10 15.61 16.70
C GLU A 330 -9.50 14.82 17.96
N VAL A 331 -9.36 15.43 19.15
CA VAL A 331 -9.73 14.80 20.43
C VAL A 331 -11.25 14.74 20.56
N LEU A 332 -11.77 13.52 20.70
CA LEU A 332 -13.18 13.22 20.91
C LEU A 332 -13.39 12.82 22.37
N GLU A 333 -14.19 13.62 23.08
CA GLU A 333 -14.65 13.28 24.42
C GLU A 333 -15.87 12.37 24.34
N SER A 334 -15.87 11.31 25.15
CA SER A 334 -17.07 10.50 25.37
C SER A 334 -18.12 11.33 26.13
N PRO A 335 -19.40 10.92 26.16
CA PRO A 335 -20.43 11.63 26.94
C PRO A 335 -20.10 11.80 28.42
N GLY A 336 -19.25 10.93 28.97
CA GLY A 336 -18.74 11.01 30.34
C GLY A 336 -17.43 11.80 30.49
N GLY A 337 -16.83 12.27 29.40
CA GLY A 337 -15.52 12.91 29.39
C GLY A 337 -14.35 11.92 29.54
N ILE A 338 -13.13 12.46 29.58
CA ILE A 338 -11.90 11.66 29.73
C ILE A 338 -11.62 11.48 31.23
N TRP A 339 -11.54 10.25 31.71
CA TRP A 339 -11.28 9.93 33.12
C TRP A 339 -9.85 9.44 33.30
N ILE A 340 -9.08 10.16 34.12
CA ILE A 340 -7.67 9.83 34.42
C ILE A 340 -7.40 10.00 35.90
N GLN A 341 -6.30 9.43 36.38
CA GLN A 341 -5.91 9.51 37.79
C GLN A 341 -5.71 10.97 38.19
N GLU A 342 -6.26 11.37 39.34
CA GLU A 342 -6.33 12.78 39.74
C GLU A 342 -4.94 13.42 39.83
N GLY A 343 -3.92 12.71 40.29
CA GLY A 343 -2.57 13.27 40.34
C GLY A 343 -1.99 13.57 38.95
N VAL A 344 -2.42 12.86 37.91
CA VAL A 344 -2.07 13.15 36.51
C VAL A 344 -2.92 14.29 35.97
N ARG A 345 -4.22 14.32 36.30
CA ARG A 345 -5.14 15.41 35.96
C ARG A 345 -4.63 16.76 36.44
N VAL A 346 -4.27 16.88 37.72
CA VAL A 346 -3.79 18.13 38.31
C VAL A 346 -2.55 18.64 37.57
N LEU A 347 -1.63 17.73 37.20
CA LEU A 347 -0.44 18.07 36.43
C LEU A 347 -0.80 18.63 35.04
N ILE A 348 -1.70 17.96 34.32
CA ILE A 348 -2.11 18.39 32.97
C ILE A 348 -2.85 19.72 33.03
N GLU A 349 -3.83 19.86 33.92
CA GLU A 349 -4.61 21.09 34.06
C GLU A 349 -3.70 22.27 34.45
N ALA A 350 -2.74 22.06 35.36
CA ALA A 350 -1.74 23.08 35.69
C ALA A 350 -0.86 23.45 34.49
N PHE A 351 -0.41 22.47 33.71
CA PHE A 351 0.39 22.72 32.50
C PHE A 351 -0.39 23.52 31.44
N LEU A 352 -1.65 23.15 31.18
CA LEU A 352 -2.56 23.83 30.27
C LEU A 352 -2.92 25.25 30.72
N GLN A 353 -2.93 25.51 32.04
CA GLN A 353 -3.13 26.85 32.59
C GLN A 353 -1.91 27.75 32.39
N GLN A 354 -0.71 27.18 32.49
CA GLN A 354 0.57 27.90 32.37
C GLN A 354 1.01 28.12 30.92
N HIS A 355 0.69 27.19 30.00
CA HIS A 355 1.16 27.21 28.62
C HIS A 355 -0.01 27.25 27.64
N ASP A 356 -0.05 28.29 26.80
CA ASP A 356 -0.98 28.36 25.67
C ASP A 356 -0.47 27.52 24.51
N ILE A 357 -1.05 26.33 24.34
CA ILE A 357 -0.69 25.37 23.29
C ILE A 357 -0.81 25.99 21.89
N SER A 358 -1.76 26.91 21.70
CA SER A 358 -2.00 27.52 20.39
C SER A 358 -0.84 28.39 19.90
N GLN A 359 0.00 28.87 20.82
CA GLN A 359 1.17 29.70 20.53
C GLN A 359 2.42 28.88 20.19
N ILE A 360 2.39 27.56 20.36
CA ILE A 360 3.54 26.70 20.05
C ILE A 360 3.78 26.74 18.53
N PRO A 361 5.03 27.07 18.09
CA PRO A 361 5.37 27.05 16.67
C PRO A 361 5.16 25.66 16.09
N HIS A 362 4.24 25.54 15.13
CA HIS A 362 3.82 24.25 14.56
C HIS A 362 4.34 24.03 13.14
N ILE A 363 5.53 24.59 12.85
CA ILE A 363 6.19 24.45 11.54
C ILE A 363 6.71 23.02 11.41
N VAL A 364 6.24 22.30 10.38
CA VAL A 364 6.60 20.90 10.13
C VAL A 364 8.10 20.74 9.88
N ARG A 365 8.73 21.63 9.10
CA ARG A 365 10.20 21.69 8.93
C ARG A 365 10.82 22.51 10.07
N GLY A 366 10.74 21.99 11.28
CA GLY A 366 11.25 22.65 12.46
C GLY A 366 11.20 21.76 13.69
N PRO A 367 11.48 22.34 14.88
CA PRO A 367 11.45 21.63 16.14
C PRO A 367 10.16 20.84 16.39
N PHE A 368 9.01 21.36 15.94
CA PHE A 368 7.73 20.67 16.08
C PHE A 368 7.65 19.34 15.32
N GLY A 369 8.07 19.33 14.06
CA GLY A 369 8.11 18.11 13.26
C GLY A 369 9.14 17.10 13.75
N ASP A 370 10.33 17.58 14.15
CA ASP A 370 11.44 16.72 14.57
C ASP A 370 11.27 16.15 15.99
N ASN A 371 10.93 17.02 16.96
CA ASN A 371 10.82 16.63 18.36
C ASN A 371 9.50 15.93 18.68
N LEU A 372 8.37 16.39 18.14
CA LEU A 372 7.05 15.95 18.58
C LEU A 372 6.37 15.02 17.58
N LEU A 373 6.25 15.40 16.31
CA LEU A 373 5.46 14.62 15.35
C LEU A 373 5.99 13.18 15.16
N GLN A 374 7.31 12.96 15.10
CA GLN A 374 7.85 11.61 14.94
C GLN A 374 7.61 10.72 16.18
N ILE A 375 7.71 11.29 17.39
CA ILE A 375 7.47 10.57 18.64
C ILE A 375 5.99 10.18 18.73
N VAL A 376 5.10 11.15 18.50
CA VAL A 376 3.65 10.95 18.55
C VAL A 376 3.19 9.99 17.47
N LYS A 377 3.77 10.05 16.27
CA LYS A 377 3.52 9.07 15.20
C LYS A 377 3.77 7.64 15.68
N ARG A 378 4.96 7.37 16.25
CA ARG A 378 5.32 6.03 16.76
C ARG A 378 4.36 5.58 17.86
N TYR A 379 4.07 6.47 18.80
CA TYR A 379 3.15 6.20 19.90
C TYR A 379 1.72 5.88 19.41
N LEU A 380 1.18 6.64 18.47
CA LEU A 380 -0.15 6.39 17.89
C LEU A 380 -0.21 5.08 17.09
N PHE A 381 0.86 4.70 16.37
CA PHE A 381 0.92 3.39 15.72
C PHE A 381 0.86 2.23 16.71
N ILE A 382 1.55 2.35 17.85
CA ILE A 382 1.49 1.36 18.93
C ILE A 382 0.07 1.26 19.49
N TRP A 383 -0.58 2.40 19.73
CA TRP A 383 -1.97 2.42 20.19
C TRP A 383 -2.93 1.84 19.15
N ARG A 384 -2.78 2.16 17.88
CA ARG A 384 -3.63 1.63 16.81
C ARG A 384 -3.61 0.09 16.74
N ARG A 385 -2.47 -0.53 17.07
CA ARG A 385 -2.34 -2.00 17.18
C ARG A 385 -3.10 -2.61 18.36
N LYS A 386 -3.51 -1.78 19.34
CA LYS A 386 -4.32 -2.19 20.48
C LYS A 386 -5.83 -2.12 20.22
N LYS A 387 -6.26 -1.89 18.97
CA LYS A 387 -7.68 -1.98 18.58
C LYS A 387 -8.21 -3.39 18.81
N GLY A 388 -9.41 -3.52 19.40
CA GLY A 388 -10.01 -4.79 19.75
C GLY A 388 -9.56 -5.37 21.09
N PHE A 389 -8.69 -4.67 21.84
CA PHE A 389 -8.35 -5.05 23.21
C PHE A 389 -9.42 -4.50 24.17
N GLY A 390 -10.26 -5.38 24.73
CA GLY A 390 -11.39 -5.02 25.58
C GLY A 390 -11.07 -4.37 26.94
N SER A 391 -9.79 -4.14 27.25
CA SER A 391 -9.35 -3.45 28.48
C SER A 391 -9.32 -1.93 28.34
N ILE A 392 -9.60 -1.37 27.16
CA ILE A 392 -9.54 0.07 26.89
C ILE A 392 -10.91 0.70 27.12
N ALA A 393 -10.98 1.67 28.04
CA ALA A 393 -12.18 2.45 28.26
C ALA A 393 -12.46 3.40 27.09
N ASP A 394 -13.74 3.61 26.76
CA ASP A 394 -14.18 4.44 25.63
C ASP A 394 -13.50 4.07 24.30
N GLU A 395 -13.34 2.77 24.04
CA GLU A 395 -12.60 2.22 22.89
C GLU A 395 -12.93 2.94 21.56
N GLU A 396 -14.22 3.17 21.30
CA GLU A 396 -14.68 3.81 20.07
C GLU A 396 -14.12 5.23 19.93
N GLN A 397 -14.26 6.08 20.95
CA GLN A 397 -13.80 7.48 20.90
C GLN A 397 -12.29 7.57 20.90
N VAL A 398 -11.60 6.72 21.68
CA VAL A 398 -10.13 6.64 21.69
C VAL A 398 -9.61 6.33 20.29
N PHE A 399 -10.12 5.29 19.63
CA PHE A 399 -9.60 4.89 18.33
C PHE A 399 -10.06 5.76 17.16
N GLN A 400 -11.24 6.40 17.25
CA GLN A 400 -11.60 7.46 16.32
C GLN A 400 -10.64 8.65 16.41
N THR A 401 -10.27 9.07 17.63
CA THR A 401 -9.25 10.11 17.83
C THR A 401 -7.87 9.68 17.36
N VAL A 402 -7.43 8.46 17.67
CA VAL A 402 -6.12 7.94 17.24
C VAL A 402 -6.03 7.89 15.72
N ASP A 403 -7.03 7.37 15.02
CA ASP A 403 -7.03 7.31 13.56
C ASP A 403 -7.07 8.71 12.93
N ALA A 404 -7.91 9.62 13.44
CA ALA A 404 -8.03 10.98 12.92
C ALA A 404 -6.73 11.77 13.13
N ALA A 405 -6.14 11.70 14.33
CA ALA A 405 -4.89 12.35 14.65
C ALA A 405 -3.71 11.76 13.87
N LEU A 406 -3.63 10.43 13.74
CA LEU A 406 -2.57 9.77 12.97
C LEU A 406 -2.66 10.13 11.49
N LEU A 407 -3.87 10.16 10.93
CA LEU A 407 -4.11 10.59 9.54
C LEU A 407 -3.69 12.05 9.35
N ARG A 408 -4.16 12.96 10.22
CA ARG A 408 -3.79 14.38 10.16
C ARG A 408 -2.27 14.57 10.28
N LEU A 409 -1.63 13.86 11.20
CA LEU A 409 -0.18 13.90 11.40
C LEU A 409 0.58 13.44 10.14
N LEU A 410 0.17 12.33 9.52
CA LEU A 410 0.82 11.83 8.32
C LEU A 410 0.60 12.75 7.12
N LEU A 411 -0.57 13.39 7.01
CA LEU A 411 -0.81 14.41 5.99
C LEU A 411 0.08 15.64 6.17
N LEU A 412 0.30 16.09 7.41
CA LEU A 412 1.26 17.16 7.71
C LEU A 412 2.68 16.78 7.30
N LEU A 413 3.13 15.57 7.65
CA LEU A 413 4.45 15.08 7.29
C LEU A 413 4.60 14.88 5.77
N ASP A 414 3.58 14.34 5.09
CA ASP A 414 3.65 14.06 3.65
C ASP A 414 3.52 15.31 2.78
N SER A 415 3.00 16.42 3.31
CA SER A 415 3.02 17.73 2.63
C SER A 415 4.43 18.19 2.24
N GLN A 416 5.46 17.62 2.88
CA GLN A 416 6.86 17.93 2.64
C GLN A 416 7.55 16.93 1.71
N SER A 417 6.90 15.81 1.39
CA SER A 417 7.44 14.76 0.53
C SER A 417 7.41 15.17 -0.95
N PRO A 418 8.37 14.73 -1.78
CA PRO A 418 8.33 14.98 -3.22
C PRO A 418 7.08 14.36 -3.86
N ARG A 419 6.56 14.95 -4.93
CA ARG A 419 5.43 14.38 -5.69
C ARG A 419 5.83 13.08 -6.38
N GLY A 420 4.92 12.11 -6.42
CA GLY A 420 5.14 10.82 -7.09
C GLY A 420 4.67 9.61 -6.27
N PRO A 421 4.92 8.39 -6.76
CA PRO A 421 4.52 7.17 -6.07
C PRO A 421 5.23 7.01 -4.72
N ALA A 422 4.59 6.29 -3.81
CA ALA A 422 5.15 6.01 -2.48
C ALA A 422 6.41 5.14 -2.56
N ALA A 423 7.53 5.62 -2.02
CA ALA A 423 8.73 4.81 -1.82
C ALA A 423 8.57 3.91 -0.59
N ALA A 424 9.20 2.73 -0.59
CA ALA A 424 9.16 1.83 0.57
C ALA A 424 9.74 2.52 1.83
N GLY A 425 9.01 2.46 2.93
CA GLY A 425 9.38 3.12 4.19
C GLY A 425 9.19 4.64 4.22
N SER A 426 8.60 5.25 3.18
CA SER A 426 8.25 6.67 3.20
C SER A 426 6.99 6.94 4.02
N VAL A 427 6.82 8.19 4.48
CA VAL A 427 5.59 8.66 5.14
C VAL A 427 4.35 8.40 4.27
N ARG A 428 4.49 8.53 2.95
CA ARG A 428 3.42 8.22 1.99
C ARG A 428 3.05 6.74 1.97
N ALA A 429 4.02 5.84 2.09
CA ALA A 429 3.75 4.42 2.19
C ALA A 429 3.04 4.08 3.51
N GLU A 430 3.42 4.74 4.61
CA GLU A 430 2.71 4.61 5.90
C GLU A 430 1.26 5.12 5.81
N LEU A 431 1.04 6.27 5.17
CA LEU A 431 -0.29 6.85 4.93
C LEU A 431 -1.17 5.90 4.11
N ASN A 432 -0.64 5.37 3.00
CA ASN A 432 -1.35 4.39 2.18
C ASN A 432 -1.64 3.12 2.98
N GLY A 433 -0.68 2.65 3.78
CA GLY A 433 -0.85 1.47 4.64
C GLY A 433 -1.99 1.59 5.65
N ILE A 434 -2.16 2.76 6.28
CA ILE A 434 -3.27 2.99 7.22
C ILE A 434 -4.63 2.95 6.53
N VAL A 435 -4.72 3.53 5.34
CA VAL A 435 -5.96 3.62 4.56
C VAL A 435 -6.36 2.27 3.96
N ASP A 436 -5.37 1.47 3.56
CA ASP A 436 -5.56 0.15 2.98
C ASP A 436 -5.82 -0.94 4.03
N ASP A 437 -5.56 -0.66 5.32
CA ASP A 437 -5.70 -1.60 6.43
C ASP A 437 -7.15 -2.10 6.56
N ARG A 438 -7.38 -3.35 6.15
CA ARG A 438 -8.71 -3.98 6.19
C ARG A 438 -9.06 -4.59 7.54
N GLU A 439 -8.05 -4.86 8.36
CA GLU A 439 -8.21 -5.57 9.62
C GLU A 439 -8.62 -4.61 10.73
N HIS A 440 -7.87 -3.51 10.87
CA HIS A 440 -8.12 -2.50 11.91
C HIS A 440 -8.97 -1.33 11.41
N GLY A 441 -9.01 -1.11 10.09
CA GLY A 441 -9.76 -0.03 9.44
C GLY A 441 -9.40 1.38 9.93
N ILE A 442 -10.03 2.38 9.33
CA ILE A 442 -10.16 3.72 9.92
C ILE A 442 -11.56 3.82 10.54
N ALA A 443 -11.62 4.02 11.85
CA ALA A 443 -12.85 4.14 12.62
C ALA A 443 -13.58 5.44 12.27
N CYS A 444 -12.85 6.56 12.18
CA CYS A 444 -13.37 7.90 11.92
C CYS A 444 -13.56 8.20 10.40
N PHE A 445 -14.43 7.46 9.72
CA PHE A 445 -14.56 7.57 8.25
C PHE A 445 -14.89 8.97 7.74
N ASP A 446 -15.97 9.57 8.25
CA ASP A 446 -16.45 10.86 7.74
C ASP A 446 -15.40 11.95 8.00
N ARG A 447 -14.78 11.93 9.18
CA ARG A 447 -13.68 12.84 9.51
C ARG A 447 -12.45 12.60 8.65
N ALA A 448 -12.12 11.34 8.32
CA ALA A 448 -11.02 11.02 7.42
C ALA A 448 -11.25 11.54 6.00
N VAL A 449 -12.50 11.49 5.51
CA VAL A 449 -12.88 12.10 4.23
C VAL A 449 -12.67 13.61 4.28
N GLU A 450 -13.13 14.30 5.33
CA GLU A 450 -12.92 15.75 5.51
C GLU A 450 -11.43 16.12 5.52
N LEU A 451 -10.60 15.36 6.24
CA LEU A 451 -9.15 15.60 6.32
C LEU A 451 -8.45 15.40 4.97
N LEU A 452 -8.83 14.35 4.23
CA LEU A 452 -8.24 14.05 2.92
C LEU A 452 -8.68 15.05 1.84
N GLU A 453 -9.94 15.51 1.86
CA GLU A 453 -10.40 16.57 0.98
C GLU A 453 -9.75 17.91 1.32
N GLY A 454 -9.69 18.29 2.61
CA GLY A 454 -9.05 19.52 3.06
C GLY A 454 -7.56 19.61 2.74
N SER A 455 -6.86 18.47 2.75
CA SER A 455 -5.44 18.36 2.37
C SER A 455 -5.20 18.14 0.87
N LYS A 456 -6.26 18.09 0.05
CA LYS A 456 -6.19 17.83 -1.40
C LYS A 456 -5.45 16.53 -1.73
N ARG A 457 -5.69 15.48 -0.95
CA ARG A 457 -5.14 14.12 -1.14
C ARG A 457 -6.19 13.18 -1.70
N LEU A 458 -6.60 13.49 -2.92
CA LEU A 458 -7.68 12.79 -3.63
C LEU A 458 -7.29 11.35 -3.97
N TYR A 459 -6.04 11.07 -4.33
CA TYR A 459 -5.64 9.70 -4.62
C TYR A 459 -5.72 8.82 -3.36
N VAL A 460 -5.24 9.32 -2.22
CA VAL A 460 -5.35 8.62 -0.92
C VAL A 460 -6.83 8.44 -0.51
N LEU A 461 -7.67 9.45 -0.77
CA LEU A 461 -9.13 9.34 -0.59
C LEU A 461 -9.74 8.22 -1.44
N SER A 462 -9.29 8.07 -2.68
CA SER A 462 -9.75 6.97 -3.54
C SER A 462 -9.37 5.59 -2.96
N ARG A 463 -8.20 5.47 -2.32
CA ARG A 463 -7.80 4.25 -1.60
C ARG A 463 -8.70 3.97 -0.40
N LEU A 464 -9.11 5.02 0.32
CA LEU A 464 -10.04 4.90 1.45
C LEU A 464 -11.41 4.40 1.01
N TYR A 465 -11.91 4.90 -0.12
CA TYR A 465 -13.14 4.39 -0.71
C TYR A 465 -12.96 2.95 -1.21
N GLN A 466 -11.80 2.60 -1.73
CA GLN A 466 -11.49 1.25 -2.18
C GLN A 466 -11.46 0.23 -1.03
N SER A 467 -10.89 0.59 0.13
CA SER A 467 -10.87 -0.29 1.30
C SER A 467 -12.27 -0.60 1.83
N ARG A 468 -13.23 0.32 1.67
CA ARG A 468 -14.65 0.14 1.99
C ARG A 468 -15.53 -0.36 0.84
N ARG A 469 -14.95 -0.72 -0.31
CA ARG A 469 -15.68 -1.18 -1.51
C ARG A 469 -16.69 -0.17 -2.06
N LEU A 470 -16.46 1.12 -1.89
CA LEU A 470 -17.29 2.19 -2.42
C LEU A 470 -16.87 2.54 -3.86
N TYR A 471 -17.05 1.60 -4.78
CA TYR A 471 -16.49 1.64 -6.14
C TYR A 471 -16.87 2.90 -6.95
N ALA A 472 -18.13 3.34 -6.87
CA ALA A 472 -18.59 4.53 -7.58
C ALA A 472 -17.85 5.80 -7.09
N LYS A 473 -17.59 5.92 -5.78
CA LYS A 473 -16.84 7.05 -5.22
C LYS A 473 -15.36 7.01 -5.65
N VAL A 474 -14.74 5.84 -5.74
CA VAL A 474 -13.36 5.68 -6.24
C VAL A 474 -13.22 6.27 -7.64
N LEU A 475 -14.09 5.83 -8.55
CA LEU A 475 -14.06 6.26 -9.95
C LEU A 475 -14.44 7.74 -10.10
N ALA A 476 -15.38 8.24 -9.30
CA ALA A 476 -15.69 9.67 -9.23
C ALA A 476 -14.48 10.49 -8.80
N THR A 477 -13.74 10.04 -7.77
CA THR A 477 -12.51 10.71 -7.32
C THR A 477 -11.39 10.63 -8.36
N TRP A 478 -11.22 9.49 -9.05
CA TRP A 478 -10.24 9.39 -10.15
C TRP A 478 -10.61 10.29 -11.34
N ARG A 479 -11.91 10.39 -11.66
CA ARG A 479 -12.40 11.34 -12.65
C ARG A 479 -12.08 12.78 -12.26
N ARG A 480 -12.31 13.18 -11.00
CA ARG A 480 -11.93 14.50 -10.47
C ARG A 480 -10.44 14.81 -10.69
N ILE A 481 -9.56 13.84 -10.41
CA ILE A 481 -8.11 14.00 -10.60
C ILE A 481 -7.77 14.15 -12.10
N ILE A 482 -8.34 13.30 -12.97
CA ILE A 482 -8.07 13.31 -14.42
C ILE A 482 -8.63 14.56 -15.11
N ASP A 483 -9.77 15.07 -14.62
CA ASP A 483 -10.41 16.30 -15.10
C ASP A 483 -9.64 17.57 -14.64
N GLY A 484 -8.62 17.41 -13.77
CA GLY A 484 -7.64 18.46 -13.45
C GLY A 484 -7.72 19.01 -12.02
N GLU A 485 -8.47 18.38 -11.12
CA GLU A 485 -8.46 18.77 -9.70
C GLU A 485 -7.08 18.49 -9.07
N PRO A 486 -6.50 19.44 -8.31
CA PRO A 486 -5.17 19.27 -7.76
C PRO A 486 -5.13 18.14 -6.73
N ASP A 487 -4.26 17.15 -6.98
CA ASP A 487 -3.83 16.15 -6.00
C ASP A 487 -2.37 16.45 -5.60
N GLU A 488 -2.13 16.81 -4.34
CA GLU A 488 -0.81 17.23 -3.88
C GLU A 488 0.20 16.06 -3.81
N GLY A 489 -0.28 14.81 -3.79
CA GLY A 489 0.57 13.62 -3.73
C GLY A 489 1.20 13.25 -5.08
N GLY A 490 0.45 13.40 -6.18
CA GLY A 490 0.93 13.08 -7.53
C GLY A 490 1.23 11.60 -7.73
N GLU A 491 0.55 10.73 -6.98
CA GLU A 491 0.72 9.27 -7.03
C GLU A 491 0.04 8.65 -8.26
N PHE A 492 -0.94 9.35 -8.81
CA PHE A 492 -1.77 8.91 -9.93
C PHE A 492 -1.22 9.40 -11.27
N THR A 493 -0.17 8.75 -11.76
CA THR A 493 0.57 9.15 -12.98
C THR A 493 -0.09 8.67 -14.27
N ASP A 494 -0.49 7.39 -14.35
CA ASP A 494 -1.15 6.78 -15.51
C ASP A 494 -2.66 6.59 -15.28
N GLY A 495 -3.35 7.68 -14.94
CA GLY A 495 -4.70 7.61 -14.40
C GLY A 495 -5.72 6.88 -15.29
N GLU A 496 -5.70 7.13 -16.60
CA GLU A 496 -6.60 6.48 -17.58
C GLU A 496 -6.37 4.96 -17.67
N GLN A 497 -5.12 4.52 -17.54
CA GLN A 497 -4.75 3.10 -17.56
C GLN A 497 -5.15 2.40 -16.26
N GLU A 498 -5.02 3.08 -15.12
CA GLU A 498 -5.47 2.56 -13.82
C GLU A 498 -7.00 2.46 -13.76
N VAL A 499 -7.73 3.44 -14.30
CA VAL A 499 -9.19 3.36 -14.49
C VAL A 499 -9.56 2.11 -15.29
N ARG A 500 -8.91 1.87 -16.44
CA ARG A 500 -9.11 0.66 -17.25
C ARG A 500 -8.89 -0.62 -16.44
N LYS A 501 -7.74 -0.75 -15.76
CA LYS A 501 -7.41 -1.94 -14.95
C LYS A 501 -8.43 -2.18 -13.84
N TYR A 502 -8.99 -1.12 -13.29
CA TYR A 502 -10.02 -1.21 -12.26
C TYR A 502 -11.37 -1.67 -12.84
N LEU A 503 -11.83 -1.06 -13.94
CA LEU A 503 -13.08 -1.39 -14.60
C LEU A 503 -13.16 -2.85 -15.07
N ILE A 504 -12.06 -3.42 -15.59
CA ILE A 504 -12.00 -4.83 -16.02
C ILE A 504 -12.36 -5.79 -14.87
N LYS A 505 -12.03 -5.43 -13.62
CA LYS A 505 -12.25 -6.26 -12.43
C LYS A 505 -13.63 -6.04 -11.78
N MET A 506 -14.41 -5.08 -12.26
CA MET A 506 -15.72 -4.71 -11.70
C MET A 506 -16.82 -5.68 -12.17
N ARG A 507 -17.85 -5.86 -11.34
CA ARG A 507 -19.03 -6.69 -11.68
C ARG A 507 -20.30 -5.88 -11.93
N ASP A 508 -20.28 -4.61 -11.58
CA ASP A 508 -21.42 -3.71 -11.68
C ASP A 508 -21.50 -3.14 -13.10
N VAL A 509 -22.59 -3.47 -13.81
CA VAL A 509 -22.77 -3.10 -15.22
C VAL A 509 -22.91 -1.60 -15.36
N ASP A 510 -23.72 -0.95 -14.52
CA ASP A 510 -24.04 0.48 -14.62
C ASP A 510 -22.78 1.35 -14.46
N ILE A 511 -21.92 0.99 -13.50
CA ILE A 511 -20.64 1.67 -13.26
C ILE A 511 -19.70 1.48 -14.45
N VAL A 512 -19.63 0.28 -15.02
CA VAL A 512 -18.77 0.00 -16.19
C VAL A 512 -19.29 0.73 -17.43
N GLU A 513 -20.59 0.82 -17.62
CA GLU A 513 -21.21 1.59 -18.71
C GLU A 513 -20.93 3.09 -18.60
N GLU A 514 -21.10 3.68 -17.41
CA GLU A 514 -20.87 5.11 -17.18
C GLU A 514 -19.39 5.48 -17.34
N TYR A 515 -18.51 4.84 -16.58
CA TYR A 515 -17.08 5.19 -16.54
C TYR A 515 -16.31 4.62 -17.73
N GLY A 516 -16.75 3.49 -18.31
CA GLY A 516 -16.20 2.95 -19.55
C GLY A 516 -16.51 3.85 -20.75
N ALA A 517 -17.74 4.36 -20.86
CA ALA A 517 -18.10 5.33 -21.90
C ALA A 517 -17.34 6.66 -21.73
N TRP A 518 -17.22 7.15 -20.48
CA TRP A 518 -16.41 8.33 -20.18
C TRP A 518 -14.95 8.14 -20.60
N LEU A 519 -14.33 7.00 -20.28
CA LEU A 519 -12.96 6.67 -20.68
C LEU A 519 -12.83 6.58 -22.21
N ALA A 520 -13.81 5.99 -22.90
CA ALA A 520 -13.84 5.89 -24.36
C ALA A 520 -13.98 7.25 -25.06
N ASN A 521 -14.71 8.20 -24.47
CA ASN A 521 -14.84 9.54 -25.02
C ASN A 521 -13.53 10.34 -24.92
N ARG A 522 -12.78 10.15 -23.83
CA ARG A 522 -11.51 10.85 -23.61
C ARG A 522 -10.32 10.18 -24.32
N ASN A 523 -10.21 8.86 -24.17
CA ASN A 523 -9.18 8.03 -24.79
C ASN A 523 -9.82 6.81 -25.48
N PRO A 524 -10.19 6.96 -26.77
CA PRO A 524 -10.89 5.93 -27.53
C PRO A 524 -10.19 4.57 -27.52
N ARG A 525 -8.86 4.53 -27.57
CA ARG A 525 -8.09 3.28 -27.63
C ARG A 525 -8.17 2.49 -26.34
N LEU A 526 -8.08 3.16 -25.19
CA LEU A 526 -8.15 2.50 -23.88
C LEU A 526 -9.58 2.16 -23.48
N GLY A 527 -10.54 3.05 -23.75
CA GLY A 527 -11.94 2.83 -23.39
C GLY A 527 -12.59 1.68 -24.16
N VAL A 528 -12.27 1.51 -25.45
CA VAL A 528 -12.74 0.39 -26.26
C VAL A 528 -12.34 -0.96 -25.68
N GLN A 529 -11.13 -1.07 -25.13
CA GLN A 529 -10.66 -2.30 -24.53
C GLN A 529 -11.48 -2.70 -23.30
N VAL A 530 -12.13 -1.76 -22.60
CA VAL A 530 -13.01 -2.11 -21.48
C VAL A 530 -14.22 -2.93 -21.94
N PHE A 531 -14.74 -2.65 -23.15
CA PHE A 531 -15.90 -3.33 -23.71
C PHE A 531 -15.55 -4.57 -24.55
N ALA A 532 -14.29 -4.67 -25.01
CA ALA A 532 -13.88 -5.71 -25.96
C ALA A 532 -12.91 -6.76 -25.37
N ASP A 533 -12.27 -6.49 -24.22
CA ASP A 533 -11.33 -7.42 -23.57
C ASP A 533 -12.08 -8.61 -22.95
N ASP A 534 -11.72 -9.83 -23.35
CA ASP A 534 -12.30 -11.09 -22.83
C ASP A 534 -12.08 -11.28 -21.32
N ASN A 535 -11.07 -10.61 -20.75
CA ASN A 535 -10.78 -10.64 -19.32
C ASN A 535 -11.72 -9.75 -18.48
N SER A 536 -12.58 -8.96 -19.14
CA SER A 536 -13.61 -8.17 -18.46
C SER A 536 -14.60 -9.09 -17.74
N ARG A 537 -14.91 -8.74 -16.49
CA ARG A 537 -15.92 -9.47 -15.71
C ARG A 537 -17.35 -9.19 -16.16
N VAL A 538 -17.60 -8.00 -16.70
CA VAL A 538 -18.85 -7.64 -17.36
C VAL A 538 -18.64 -7.79 -18.86
N LYS A 539 -19.35 -8.74 -19.46
CA LYS A 539 -19.30 -8.99 -20.90
C LYS A 539 -20.45 -8.27 -21.59
N PHE A 540 -20.12 -7.38 -22.51
CA PHE A 540 -21.11 -6.72 -23.35
C PHE A 540 -21.28 -7.49 -24.66
N GLN A 541 -22.51 -7.64 -25.11
CA GLN A 541 -22.75 -8.10 -26.48
C GLN A 541 -22.32 -6.99 -27.46
N PRO A 542 -21.70 -7.33 -28.60
CA PRO A 542 -21.21 -6.32 -29.54
C PRO A 542 -22.28 -5.29 -29.96
N ALA A 543 -23.51 -5.74 -30.19
CA ALA A 543 -24.63 -4.85 -30.53
C ALA A 543 -24.99 -3.86 -29.40
N GLN A 544 -24.92 -4.31 -28.14
CA GLN A 544 -25.20 -3.45 -26.97
C GLN A 544 -24.07 -2.43 -26.75
N ALA A 545 -22.82 -2.88 -26.85
CA ALA A 545 -21.65 -2.02 -26.74
C ALA A 545 -21.62 -0.98 -27.88
N GLU A 546 -22.01 -1.36 -29.10
CA GLU A 546 -22.08 -0.44 -30.23
C GLU A 546 -23.13 0.66 -30.02
N VAL A 547 -24.35 0.31 -29.58
CA VAL A 547 -25.40 1.31 -29.28
C VAL A 547 -24.93 2.26 -28.17
N LEU A 548 -24.30 1.72 -27.12
CA LEU A 548 -23.80 2.50 -26.01
C LEU A 548 -22.67 3.45 -26.42
N LEU A 549 -21.71 2.98 -27.21
CA LEU A 549 -20.61 3.79 -27.74
C LEU A 549 -21.11 4.81 -28.76
N LYS A 550 -22.06 4.48 -29.64
CA LYS A 550 -22.68 5.46 -30.57
C LYS A 550 -23.33 6.62 -29.81
N ASN A 551 -24.03 6.32 -28.72
CA ASN A 551 -24.75 7.33 -27.94
C ASN A 551 -23.83 8.18 -27.06
N ARG A 552 -22.78 7.59 -26.46
CA ARG A 552 -21.95 8.27 -25.44
C ARG A 552 -20.52 8.62 -25.88
N ALA A 553 -19.98 7.95 -26.90
CA ALA A 553 -18.59 8.12 -27.37
C ALA A 553 -18.45 7.76 -28.87
N PRO A 554 -19.03 8.55 -29.80
CA PRO A 554 -19.12 8.19 -31.22
C PRO A 554 -17.73 8.01 -31.88
N GLY A 555 -16.72 8.76 -31.46
CA GLY A 555 -15.34 8.62 -31.95
C GLY A 555 -14.66 7.30 -31.59
N ALA A 556 -15.16 6.58 -30.58
CA ALA A 556 -14.61 5.29 -30.15
C ALA A 556 -15.16 4.09 -30.94
N VAL A 557 -16.27 4.27 -31.66
CA VAL A 557 -16.91 3.19 -32.44
C VAL A 557 -15.96 2.63 -33.51
N LYS A 558 -15.21 3.51 -34.20
CA LYS A 558 -14.19 3.09 -35.18
C LYS A 558 -13.17 2.14 -34.55
N TYR A 559 -12.63 2.50 -33.40
CA TYR A 559 -11.63 1.69 -32.69
C TYR A 559 -12.21 0.39 -32.12
N TYR A 560 -13.49 0.39 -31.75
CA TYR A 560 -14.21 -0.81 -31.29
C TYR A 560 -14.36 -1.85 -32.40
N LEU A 561 -14.78 -1.41 -33.60
CA LEU A 561 -14.91 -2.27 -34.76
C LEU A 561 -13.55 -2.81 -35.24
N GLU A 562 -12.48 -2.00 -35.16
CA GLU A 562 -11.10 -2.44 -35.41
C GLU A 562 -10.59 -3.46 -34.37
N HIS A 563 -11.15 -3.53 -33.15
CA HIS A 563 -10.74 -4.55 -32.18
C HIS A 563 -11.47 -5.89 -32.39
N LEU A 564 -12.67 -5.84 -32.96
CA LEU A 564 -13.55 -6.99 -33.25
C LEU A 564 -13.24 -7.72 -34.58
N LEU A 565 -12.06 -7.48 -35.16
CA LEU A 565 -11.62 -7.86 -36.52
C LEU A 565 -11.83 -9.34 -36.93
N THR A 566 -12.16 -10.25 -36.02
CA THR A 566 -12.42 -11.67 -36.33
C THR A 566 -13.90 -12.02 -36.52
N GLN A 567 -14.85 -11.17 -36.08
CA GLN A 567 -16.29 -11.49 -36.11
C GLN A 567 -17.12 -10.58 -37.04
N TYR A 568 -16.62 -9.40 -37.41
CA TYR A 568 -17.37 -8.39 -38.19
C TYR A 568 -16.63 -7.89 -39.43
N ALA A 569 -15.81 -8.75 -40.06
CA ALA A 569 -15.04 -8.39 -41.25
C ALA A 569 -15.93 -7.88 -42.40
N ASN A 570 -17.14 -8.42 -42.56
CA ASN A 570 -18.11 -8.00 -43.59
C ASN A 570 -18.59 -6.57 -43.39
N ASP A 571 -18.90 -6.17 -42.16
CA ASP A 571 -19.39 -4.82 -41.85
C ASP A 571 -18.28 -3.79 -42.04
N LEU A 572 -17.04 -4.17 -41.73
CA LEU A 572 -15.87 -3.31 -41.91
C LEU A 572 -15.51 -3.16 -43.41
N ILE A 573 -15.60 -4.25 -44.18
CA ILE A 573 -15.44 -4.21 -45.66
C ILE A 573 -16.54 -3.33 -46.26
N THR A 574 -17.80 -3.50 -45.82
CA THR A 574 -18.93 -2.69 -46.29
C THR A 574 -18.72 -1.21 -45.96
N PHE A 575 -18.32 -0.87 -44.73
CA PHE A 575 -18.05 0.51 -44.32
C PHE A 575 -16.95 1.18 -45.16
N TYR A 576 -15.81 0.50 -45.36
CA TYR A 576 -14.73 1.04 -46.19
C TYR A 576 -15.12 1.12 -47.66
N LEU A 577 -15.84 0.12 -48.17
CA LEU A 577 -16.36 0.09 -49.53
C LEU A 577 -17.35 1.23 -49.77
N ASP A 578 -18.30 1.45 -48.87
CA ASP A 578 -19.28 2.55 -48.92
C ASP A 578 -18.57 3.90 -48.97
N THR A 579 -17.60 4.12 -48.06
CA THR A 579 -16.84 5.38 -48.01
C THR A 579 -16.06 5.63 -49.31
N VAL A 580 -15.45 4.59 -49.89
CA VAL A 580 -14.70 4.72 -51.15
C VAL A 580 -15.65 4.93 -52.33
N LEU A 581 -16.77 4.20 -52.40
CA LEU A 581 -17.74 4.31 -53.48
C LEU A 581 -18.50 5.64 -53.46
N ASP A 582 -18.83 6.17 -52.29
CA ASP A 582 -19.50 7.46 -52.15
C ASP A 582 -18.60 8.61 -52.62
N GLU A 583 -17.31 8.56 -52.30
CA GLU A 583 -16.32 9.54 -52.79
C GLU A 583 -16.14 9.42 -54.30
N LEU A 584 -15.98 8.20 -54.83
CA LEU A 584 -15.88 7.99 -56.28
C LEU A 584 -17.17 8.39 -57.00
N GLY A 585 -18.33 8.18 -56.40
CA GLY A 585 -19.63 8.62 -56.93
C GLY A 585 -19.76 10.13 -57.00
N SER A 586 -19.29 10.83 -55.98
CA SER A 586 -19.49 12.27 -55.80
C SER A 586 -18.39 13.12 -56.46
N ASN A 587 -17.18 12.57 -56.61
CA ASN A 587 -16.00 13.35 -56.97
C ASN A 587 -15.29 12.82 -58.23
N SER A 588 -15.41 13.57 -59.32
CA SER A 588 -14.72 13.26 -60.59
C SER A 588 -13.18 13.36 -60.47
N ASP A 589 -12.66 14.20 -59.57
CA ASP A 589 -11.22 14.39 -59.39
C ASP A 589 -10.59 13.18 -58.68
N ALA A 590 -11.34 12.51 -57.79
CA ALA A 590 -10.90 11.26 -57.18
C ALA A 590 -10.72 10.15 -58.22
N ARG A 591 -11.61 10.07 -59.22
CA ARG A 591 -11.50 9.10 -60.33
C ARG A 591 -10.31 9.39 -61.23
N SER A 592 -10.11 10.65 -61.63
CA SER A 592 -8.98 11.03 -62.49
C SER A 592 -7.64 10.79 -61.79
N MET A 593 -7.57 11.05 -60.49
CA MET A 593 -6.41 10.75 -59.65
C MET A 593 -6.08 9.26 -59.61
N LEU A 594 -7.08 8.39 -59.47
CA LEU A 594 -6.88 6.93 -59.52
C LEU A 594 -6.31 6.48 -60.87
N LEU A 595 -6.90 6.95 -61.97
CA LEU A 595 -6.42 6.64 -63.31
C LEU A 595 -4.99 7.14 -63.54
N GLN A 596 -4.68 8.35 -63.07
CA GLN A 596 -3.33 8.93 -63.14
C GLN A 596 -2.30 8.08 -62.38
N THR A 597 -2.69 7.42 -61.28
CA THR A 597 -1.78 6.52 -60.56
C THR A 597 -1.40 5.29 -61.39
N TYR A 598 -2.34 4.76 -62.19
CA TYR A 598 -2.06 3.65 -63.11
C TYR A 598 -1.12 4.10 -64.24
N GLU A 599 -1.39 5.26 -64.84
CA GLU A 599 -0.52 5.83 -65.88
C GLU A 599 0.90 6.10 -65.36
N SER A 600 1.00 6.70 -64.18
CA SER A 600 2.28 6.99 -63.53
C SER A 600 3.06 5.72 -63.19
N TYR A 601 2.37 4.67 -62.72
CA TYR A 601 2.98 3.39 -62.42
C TYR A 601 3.46 2.64 -63.68
N ARG A 602 2.65 2.64 -64.75
CA ARG A 602 3.02 2.07 -66.06
C ARG A 602 4.26 2.75 -66.64
N ALA A 603 4.39 4.07 -66.47
CA ALA A 603 5.52 4.86 -66.95
C ALA A 603 6.86 4.64 -66.21
N LEU A 604 6.85 3.99 -65.03
CA LEU A 604 8.10 3.65 -64.32
C LEU A 604 8.96 2.71 -65.17
N ARG A 605 10.30 2.74 -64.97
CA ARG A 605 11.22 1.75 -65.56
C ARG A 605 11.65 0.72 -64.51
N PRO A 606 11.97 -0.52 -64.90
CA PRO A 606 12.47 -1.53 -63.97
C PRO A 606 13.75 -1.09 -63.25
N PRO A 607 13.95 -1.49 -61.97
CA PRO A 607 13.06 -2.31 -61.15
C PRO A 607 11.88 -1.51 -60.58
N LYS A 608 10.64 -2.00 -60.79
CA LYS A 608 9.43 -1.36 -60.26
C LYS A 608 9.10 -1.91 -58.86
N PRO A 609 8.68 -1.08 -57.89
CA PRO A 609 8.02 -1.59 -56.70
C PRO A 609 6.70 -2.25 -57.08
N THR A 610 6.17 -3.17 -56.25
CA THR A 610 4.80 -3.67 -56.46
C THR A 610 3.80 -2.53 -56.43
N TYR A 611 2.71 -2.62 -57.19
CA TYR A 611 1.70 -1.53 -57.22
C TYR A 611 1.21 -1.14 -55.81
N ARG A 612 1.04 -2.11 -54.89
CA ARG A 612 0.67 -1.84 -53.48
C ARG A 612 1.66 -0.91 -52.78
N GLN A 613 2.95 -1.19 -52.93
CA GLN A 613 4.00 -0.40 -52.30
C GLN A 613 4.01 1.01 -52.88
N PHE A 614 3.87 1.13 -54.20
CA PHE A 614 3.78 2.41 -54.90
C PHE A 614 2.63 3.29 -54.39
N ILE A 615 1.41 2.76 -54.25
CA ILE A 615 0.27 3.53 -53.73
C ILE A 615 0.33 3.81 -52.23
N THR A 616 1.10 3.03 -51.47
CA THR A 616 1.32 3.27 -50.04
C THR A 616 2.32 4.41 -49.83
N GLU A 617 3.38 4.44 -50.64
CA GLU A 617 4.41 5.50 -50.60
C GLU A 617 3.90 6.82 -51.17
N ASN A 618 3.01 6.78 -52.17
CA ASN A 618 2.37 7.96 -52.77
C ASN A 618 0.98 8.26 -52.16
N ALA A 619 0.77 7.90 -50.90
CA ALA A 619 -0.52 8.09 -50.25
C ALA A 619 -0.83 9.57 -49.99
N ILE A 620 -2.08 9.95 -50.29
CA ILE A 620 -2.58 11.31 -50.06
C ILE A 620 -3.22 11.36 -48.67
N ASN A 621 -3.13 12.52 -48.01
CA ASN A 621 -3.77 12.78 -46.72
C ASN A 621 -5.30 12.98 -46.88
N ALA A 622 -5.99 11.95 -47.38
CA ALA A 622 -7.44 11.89 -47.52
C ALA A 622 -7.98 10.61 -46.88
N ASP A 623 -9.09 10.72 -46.16
CA ASP A 623 -9.68 9.61 -45.40
C ASP A 623 -10.07 8.43 -46.31
N TRP A 624 -10.60 8.71 -47.51
CA TRP A 624 -10.97 7.67 -48.48
C TRP A 624 -9.76 6.89 -49.01
N TRP A 625 -8.58 7.52 -49.15
CA TRP A 625 -7.36 6.86 -49.60
C TRP A 625 -6.83 5.88 -48.55
N GLN A 626 -6.85 6.31 -47.28
CA GLN A 626 -6.48 5.43 -46.15
C GLN A 626 -7.46 4.26 -46.03
N ASN A 627 -8.77 4.52 -46.19
CA ASN A 627 -9.81 3.50 -46.21
C ASN A 627 -9.61 2.52 -47.39
N ARG A 628 -9.22 3.00 -48.57
CA ARG A 628 -8.88 2.15 -49.73
C ARG A 628 -7.70 1.22 -49.45
N LEU A 629 -6.62 1.73 -48.85
CA LEU A 629 -5.46 0.89 -48.47
C LEU A 629 -5.84 -0.17 -47.44
N ARG A 630 -6.72 0.17 -46.49
CA ARG A 630 -7.28 -0.81 -45.53
C ARG A 630 -8.20 -1.81 -46.20
N LEU A 631 -9.04 -1.38 -47.14
CA LEU A 631 -9.89 -2.25 -47.95
C LEU A 631 -9.03 -3.27 -48.72
N LEU A 632 -7.97 -2.83 -49.41
CA LEU A 632 -7.03 -3.72 -50.10
C LEU A 632 -6.33 -4.71 -49.16
N GLN A 633 -6.05 -4.30 -47.91
CA GLN A 633 -5.49 -5.21 -46.91
C GLN A 633 -6.51 -6.28 -46.47
N LEU A 634 -7.78 -5.91 -46.29
CA LEU A 634 -8.84 -6.81 -45.84
C LEU A 634 -9.31 -7.75 -46.95
N LEU A 635 -9.53 -7.21 -48.15
CA LEU A 635 -9.81 -8.00 -49.35
C LEU A 635 -8.66 -8.94 -49.66
N GLY A 636 -7.42 -8.47 -49.48
CA GLY A 636 -6.22 -9.28 -49.65
C GLY A 636 -6.06 -10.37 -48.57
N GLY A 637 -6.51 -10.16 -47.33
CA GLY A 637 -6.27 -11.00 -46.13
C GLY A 637 -6.43 -12.54 -46.28
N SER A 638 -5.78 -13.30 -45.39
CA SER A 638 -5.68 -14.78 -45.48
C SER A 638 -7.03 -15.52 -45.58
N GLN A 639 -6.98 -16.78 -46.06
CA GLN A 639 -8.11 -17.68 -46.36
C GLN A 639 -9.24 -17.73 -45.30
N HIS A 640 -8.95 -17.43 -44.03
CA HIS A 640 -9.96 -17.41 -42.96
C HIS A 640 -10.90 -16.20 -43.02
N VAL A 641 -10.43 -15.02 -43.45
CA VAL A 641 -11.27 -13.84 -43.70
C VAL A 641 -11.96 -13.97 -45.07
N ALA A 642 -11.31 -14.67 -46.00
CA ALA A 642 -11.79 -14.87 -47.38
C ALA A 642 -13.09 -15.68 -47.50
N SER A 643 -13.34 -16.59 -46.56
CA SER A 643 -14.51 -17.47 -46.59
C SER A 643 -15.78 -16.79 -46.03
N GLN A 644 -15.67 -15.54 -45.57
CA GLN A 644 -16.72 -14.89 -44.78
C GLN A 644 -17.49 -13.81 -45.55
N TYR A 645 -16.93 -13.24 -46.63
CA TYR A 645 -17.57 -12.18 -47.41
C TYR A 645 -18.06 -12.65 -48.78
N ASP A 646 -19.20 -12.09 -49.21
CA ASP A 646 -19.84 -12.42 -50.49
C ASP A 646 -19.11 -11.73 -51.65
N VAL A 647 -18.16 -12.44 -52.27
CA VAL A 647 -17.37 -11.97 -53.42
C VAL A 647 -18.26 -11.53 -54.59
N PRO A 648 -19.26 -12.32 -55.04
CA PRO A 648 -20.23 -11.86 -56.05
C PRO A 648 -20.94 -10.55 -55.71
N ALA A 649 -21.39 -10.36 -54.46
CA ALA A 649 -22.07 -9.14 -54.06
C ALA A 649 -21.16 -7.91 -54.11
N ILE A 650 -19.90 -8.04 -53.67
CA ILE A 650 -18.93 -6.94 -53.74
C ILE A 650 -18.59 -6.62 -55.19
N LEU A 651 -18.38 -7.63 -56.04
CA LEU A 651 -18.13 -7.43 -57.48
C LEU A 651 -19.29 -6.70 -58.16
N ALA A 652 -20.55 -7.05 -57.85
CA ALA A 652 -21.70 -6.35 -58.41
C ALA A 652 -21.74 -4.86 -58.04
N ARG A 653 -21.26 -4.51 -56.83
CA ARG A 653 -21.16 -3.12 -56.37
C ARG A 653 -19.98 -2.37 -57.01
N LEU A 654 -18.90 -3.08 -57.33
CA LEU A 654 -17.70 -2.52 -57.95
C LEU A 654 -17.79 -2.40 -59.48
N ALA A 655 -18.71 -3.13 -60.13
CA ALA A 655 -18.90 -3.14 -61.60
C ALA A 655 -18.95 -1.75 -62.27
N PRO A 656 -19.55 -0.69 -61.67
CA PRO A 656 -19.53 0.64 -62.28
C PRO A 656 -18.14 1.33 -62.29
N TYR A 657 -17.19 0.83 -61.48
CA TYR A 657 -15.87 1.44 -61.22
C TYR A 657 -14.72 0.47 -61.55
N GLU A 658 -14.93 -0.47 -62.47
CA GLU A 658 -13.94 -1.49 -62.86
C GLU A 658 -12.61 -0.90 -63.34
N GLN A 659 -12.66 0.29 -63.94
CA GLN A 659 -11.47 0.97 -64.47
C GLN A 659 -10.69 1.71 -63.38
N GLU A 660 -11.38 2.20 -62.35
CA GLU A 660 -10.82 2.96 -61.26
C GLU A 660 -10.30 2.06 -60.12
N LEU A 661 -10.88 0.88 -59.91
CA LEU A 661 -10.57 -0.04 -58.80
C LEU A 661 -9.93 -1.37 -59.27
N VAL A 662 -8.95 -1.26 -60.17
CA VAL A 662 -8.26 -2.41 -60.80
C VAL A 662 -7.62 -3.37 -59.78
N PRO A 663 -6.89 -2.94 -58.74
CA PRO A 663 -6.31 -3.84 -57.74
C PRO A 663 -7.35 -4.63 -56.95
N GLU A 664 -8.47 -3.99 -56.58
CA GLU A 664 -9.60 -4.61 -55.91
C GLU A 664 -10.24 -5.69 -56.80
N MET A 665 -10.42 -5.39 -58.10
CA MET A 665 -10.93 -6.34 -59.10
C MET A 665 -9.99 -7.53 -59.29
N ILE A 666 -8.68 -7.32 -59.34
CA ILE A 666 -7.68 -8.41 -59.45
C ILE A 666 -7.82 -9.41 -58.29
N ILE A 667 -7.92 -8.91 -57.05
CA ILE A 667 -8.06 -9.76 -55.86
C ILE A 667 -9.36 -10.57 -55.92
N LEU A 668 -10.48 -9.91 -56.26
CA LEU A 668 -11.79 -10.54 -56.29
C LEU A 668 -11.94 -11.56 -57.44
N SER A 669 -11.47 -11.22 -58.65
CA SER A 669 -11.46 -12.15 -59.80
C SER A 669 -10.58 -13.36 -59.53
N GLY A 670 -9.42 -13.18 -58.87
CA GLY A 670 -8.56 -14.30 -58.46
C GLY A 670 -9.22 -15.23 -57.44
N ARG A 671 -10.08 -14.71 -56.56
CA ARG A 671 -10.85 -15.51 -55.59
C ARG A 671 -12.05 -16.23 -56.22
N GLN A 672 -12.61 -15.69 -57.29
CA GLN A 672 -13.69 -16.33 -58.05
C GLN A 672 -13.18 -17.41 -59.02
N GLY A 673 -11.87 -17.65 -59.08
CA GLY A 673 -11.25 -18.57 -60.05
C GLY A 673 -11.14 -18.00 -61.47
N ARG A 674 -11.47 -16.72 -61.66
CA ARG A 674 -11.33 -16.01 -62.95
C ARG A 674 -9.90 -15.53 -63.13
N HIS A 675 -8.97 -16.48 -63.21
CA HIS A 675 -7.54 -16.16 -63.23
C HIS A 675 -7.08 -15.46 -64.51
N GLU A 676 -7.68 -15.77 -65.67
CA GLU A 676 -7.37 -15.11 -66.95
C GLU A 676 -7.68 -13.61 -66.89
N GLU A 677 -8.82 -13.23 -66.30
CA GLU A 677 -9.21 -11.83 -66.11
C GLU A 677 -8.26 -11.11 -65.14
N ALA A 678 -7.90 -11.74 -64.02
CA ALA A 678 -6.95 -11.18 -63.06
C ALA A 678 -5.55 -10.97 -63.68
N LEU A 679 -5.07 -11.92 -64.48
CA LEU A 679 -3.79 -11.81 -65.19
C LEU A 679 -3.86 -10.72 -66.25
N ARG A 680 -4.95 -10.64 -67.03
CA ARG A 680 -5.18 -9.55 -68.00
C ARG A 680 -5.17 -8.18 -67.34
N LEU A 681 -5.80 -8.03 -66.17
CA LEU A 681 -5.79 -6.78 -65.40
C LEU A 681 -4.40 -6.46 -64.82
N LEU A 682 -3.59 -7.46 -64.45
CA LEU A 682 -2.21 -7.25 -64.02
C LEU A 682 -1.30 -6.80 -65.18
N THR A 683 -1.44 -7.43 -66.34
CA THR A 683 -0.58 -7.18 -67.52
C THR A 683 -0.98 -5.94 -68.30
N HIS A 684 -2.26 -5.80 -68.64
CA HIS A 684 -2.78 -4.69 -69.45
C HIS A 684 -3.37 -3.55 -68.59
N GLY A 685 -3.90 -3.87 -67.40
CA GLY A 685 -4.47 -2.90 -66.48
C GLY A 685 -3.41 -2.19 -65.62
N LEU A 686 -2.54 -2.90 -64.91
CA LEU A 686 -1.50 -2.27 -64.09
C LEU A 686 -0.14 -2.16 -64.80
N GLY A 687 0.17 -3.07 -65.73
CA GLY A 687 1.52 -3.17 -66.30
C GLY A 687 2.55 -3.66 -65.29
N ASP A 688 2.10 -4.47 -64.30
CA ASP A 688 2.93 -5.04 -63.23
C ASP A 688 3.24 -6.51 -63.56
N PHE A 689 4.17 -6.72 -64.48
CA PHE A 689 4.55 -8.06 -64.98
C PHE A 689 5.17 -8.93 -63.88
N ASP A 690 5.95 -8.33 -62.97
CA ASP A 690 6.55 -9.03 -61.83
C ASP A 690 5.47 -9.57 -60.88
N THR A 691 4.44 -8.76 -60.59
CA THR A 691 3.31 -9.20 -59.77
C THR A 691 2.46 -10.25 -60.50
N ALA A 692 2.35 -10.19 -61.85
CA ALA A 692 1.70 -11.24 -62.64
C ALA A 692 2.46 -12.60 -62.57
N ILE A 693 3.79 -12.57 -62.58
CA ILE A 693 4.61 -13.77 -62.36
C ILE A 693 4.42 -14.29 -60.93
N ARG A 694 4.42 -13.40 -59.93
CA ARG A 694 4.16 -13.77 -58.53
C ARG A 694 2.76 -14.37 -58.33
N TYR A 695 1.77 -13.88 -59.07
CA TYR A 695 0.41 -14.43 -59.09
C TYR A 695 0.41 -15.88 -59.57
N CYS A 696 1.17 -16.21 -60.61
CA CYS A 696 1.26 -17.59 -61.12
C CYS A 696 1.94 -18.52 -60.10
N LEU A 697 2.92 -18.02 -59.34
CA LEU A 697 3.65 -18.81 -58.34
C LEU A 697 2.87 -19.00 -57.04
N LEU A 698 2.21 -17.95 -56.53
CA LEU A 698 1.63 -17.89 -55.18
C LEU A 698 0.10 -17.92 -55.17
N GLY A 699 -0.55 -17.87 -56.34
CA GLY A 699 -2.00 -17.77 -56.45
C GLY A 699 -2.56 -16.37 -56.16
N GLY A 700 -3.83 -16.16 -56.52
CA GLY A 700 -4.48 -14.84 -56.47
C GLY A 700 -4.75 -14.27 -55.08
N SER A 701 -4.63 -15.08 -54.02
CA SER A 701 -4.87 -14.64 -52.64
C SER A 701 -3.67 -13.97 -51.97
N SER A 702 -2.47 -13.96 -52.57
CA SER A 702 -1.23 -13.56 -51.87
C SER A 702 -0.52 -12.31 -52.42
N ILE A 703 -1.04 -11.74 -53.50
CA ILE A 703 -0.36 -10.69 -54.30
C ILE A 703 -0.31 -9.32 -53.63
N PHE A 704 -1.29 -9.01 -52.76
CA PHE A 704 -1.41 -7.70 -52.11
C PHE A 704 -1.22 -7.77 -50.59
N HIS A 705 -0.55 -8.78 -50.00
CA HIS A 705 -0.27 -8.77 -48.56
C HIS A 705 0.95 -7.90 -48.20
N PRO A 706 0.93 -7.21 -47.05
CA PRO A 706 2.15 -6.61 -46.51
C PRO A 706 3.13 -7.74 -46.14
N GLY A 707 4.29 -7.75 -46.79
CA GLY A 707 5.29 -8.80 -46.66
C GLY A 707 5.86 -8.89 -45.24
N SER A 708 5.30 -9.77 -44.40
CA SER A 708 5.94 -10.30 -43.18
C SER A 708 5.10 -11.43 -42.55
N GLY A 709 4.90 -12.54 -43.26
CA GLY A 709 4.21 -13.71 -42.71
C GLY A 709 4.54 -14.99 -43.45
N LEU A 710 4.78 -16.07 -42.70
CA LEU A 710 4.89 -17.43 -43.23
C LEU A 710 3.63 -17.72 -44.07
N LEU A 711 3.81 -17.88 -45.38
CA LEU A 711 2.73 -18.28 -46.27
C LEU A 711 2.23 -19.68 -45.86
N PRO A 712 0.92 -19.88 -45.64
CA PRO A 712 0.36 -21.20 -45.45
C PRO A 712 0.68 -22.08 -46.67
N LYS A 713 1.26 -23.26 -46.47
CA LYS A 713 1.59 -24.18 -47.57
C LYS A 713 0.35 -24.60 -48.39
N ASP A 714 -0.83 -24.52 -47.79
CA ASP A 714 -2.12 -24.86 -48.41
C ASP A 714 -2.64 -23.81 -49.41
N SER A 715 -1.98 -22.64 -49.53
CA SER A 715 -2.38 -21.58 -50.47
C SER A 715 -1.54 -21.53 -51.75
N ILE A 716 -0.59 -22.45 -51.94
CA ILE A 716 0.25 -22.50 -53.15
C ILE A 716 -0.48 -23.36 -54.19
N PRO A 717 -0.72 -22.85 -55.40
CA PRO A 717 -1.35 -23.63 -56.47
C PRO A 717 -0.54 -24.89 -56.79
N SER A 718 -1.23 -25.96 -57.19
CA SER A 718 -0.58 -27.20 -57.64
C SER A 718 0.30 -26.96 -58.86
N THR A 719 1.26 -27.85 -59.11
CA THR A 719 2.17 -27.74 -60.27
C THR A 719 1.41 -27.69 -61.60
N GLU A 720 0.28 -28.38 -61.71
CA GLU A 720 -0.60 -28.36 -62.89
C GLU A 720 -1.31 -27.00 -63.03
N GLU A 721 -1.88 -26.48 -61.95
CA GLU A 721 -2.51 -25.15 -61.94
C GLU A 721 -1.49 -24.05 -62.27
N GLN A 722 -0.28 -24.12 -61.70
CA GLN A 722 0.81 -23.19 -62.02
C GLN A 722 1.14 -23.21 -63.52
N ALA A 723 1.24 -24.39 -64.13
CA ALA A 723 1.46 -24.51 -65.57
C ALA A 723 0.31 -23.86 -66.38
N THR A 724 -0.95 -24.05 -65.97
CA THR A 724 -2.09 -23.39 -66.64
C THR A 724 -2.05 -21.86 -66.49
N LEU A 725 -1.71 -21.34 -65.29
CA LEU A 725 -1.59 -19.90 -65.03
C LEU A 725 -0.46 -19.28 -65.85
N PHE A 726 0.70 -19.95 -65.94
CA PHE A 726 1.79 -19.52 -66.80
C PHE A 726 1.40 -19.56 -68.29
N GLY A 727 0.59 -20.52 -68.71
CA GLY A 727 0.01 -20.57 -70.05
C GLY A 727 -0.89 -19.37 -70.36
N HIS A 728 -1.80 -19.01 -69.44
CA HIS A 728 -2.62 -17.79 -69.55
C HIS A 728 -1.75 -16.53 -69.58
N LEU A 729 -0.72 -16.45 -68.74
CA LEU A 729 0.20 -15.32 -68.69
C LEU A 729 0.96 -15.14 -70.03
N LEU A 730 1.43 -16.24 -70.63
CA LEU A 730 2.10 -16.22 -71.93
C LEU A 730 1.17 -15.69 -73.02
N HIS A 731 -0.10 -16.12 -73.02
CA HIS A 731 -1.09 -15.66 -73.97
C HIS A 731 -1.36 -14.15 -73.87
N GLU A 732 -1.47 -13.63 -72.64
CA GLU A 732 -1.62 -12.19 -72.41
C GLU A 732 -0.35 -11.41 -72.74
N PHE A 733 0.85 -11.97 -72.50
CA PHE A 733 2.11 -11.34 -72.90
C PHE A 733 2.22 -11.22 -74.42
N LEU A 734 1.80 -12.23 -75.19
CA LEU A 734 1.77 -12.17 -76.66
C LEU A 734 0.80 -11.11 -77.21
N ARG A 735 -0.17 -10.68 -76.40
CA ARG A 735 -1.15 -9.63 -76.74
C ARG A 735 -0.70 -8.22 -76.33
N ILE A 736 0.48 -8.04 -75.72
CA ILE A 736 1.01 -6.71 -75.36
C ILE A 736 1.16 -5.84 -76.61
N GLU A 737 0.58 -4.64 -76.63
CA GLU A 737 0.55 -3.78 -77.83
C GLU A 737 1.94 -3.36 -78.32
N ASP A 738 2.83 -2.98 -77.40
CA ASP A 738 4.20 -2.60 -77.74
C ASP A 738 5.04 -3.83 -78.12
N LEU A 739 5.65 -3.80 -79.30
CA LEU A 739 6.42 -4.93 -79.84
C LEU A 739 7.72 -5.15 -79.04
N GLY A 740 8.34 -4.08 -78.55
CA GLY A 740 9.56 -4.15 -77.75
C GLY A 740 9.31 -4.86 -76.42
N ASP A 741 8.35 -4.35 -75.65
CA ASP A 741 7.93 -4.94 -74.38
C ASP A 741 7.41 -6.38 -74.56
N ARG A 742 6.65 -6.64 -75.64
CA ARG A 742 6.16 -7.99 -75.97
C ARG A 742 7.31 -8.98 -76.12
N ILE A 743 8.32 -8.63 -76.92
CA ILE A 743 9.47 -9.52 -77.15
C ILE A 743 10.25 -9.70 -75.84
N GLU A 744 10.58 -8.61 -75.15
CA GLU A 744 11.38 -8.66 -73.92
C GLU A 744 10.71 -9.51 -72.83
N ARG A 745 9.41 -9.27 -72.55
CA ARG A 745 8.69 -9.96 -71.47
C ARG A 745 8.40 -11.43 -71.80
N VAL A 746 8.13 -11.76 -73.07
CA VAL A 746 7.95 -13.17 -73.49
C VAL A 746 9.27 -13.93 -73.40
N CYS A 747 10.39 -13.35 -73.86
CA CYS A 747 11.70 -13.99 -73.76
C CYS A 747 12.10 -14.19 -72.30
N GLU A 748 11.94 -13.17 -71.46
CA GLU A 748 12.21 -13.26 -70.02
C GLU A 748 11.38 -14.35 -69.33
N LEU A 749 10.10 -14.45 -69.67
CA LEU A 749 9.20 -15.47 -69.12
C LEU A 749 9.65 -16.89 -69.52
N LEU A 750 9.99 -17.10 -70.80
CA LEU A 750 10.42 -18.40 -71.30
C LEU A 750 11.80 -18.81 -70.80
N GLU A 751 12.75 -17.89 -70.68
CA GLU A 751 14.08 -18.15 -70.15
C GLU A 751 14.04 -18.54 -68.67
N ARG A 752 13.33 -17.75 -67.85
CA ARG A 752 13.32 -17.93 -66.39
C ARG A 752 12.34 -19.01 -65.93
N PHE A 753 11.20 -19.12 -66.59
CA PHE A 753 10.08 -19.99 -66.19
C PHE A 753 9.77 -21.08 -67.22
N GLY A 754 10.70 -21.34 -68.15
CA GLY A 754 10.59 -22.39 -69.17
C GLY A 754 10.22 -23.78 -68.65
N GLY A 755 10.53 -24.05 -67.38
CA GLY A 755 10.13 -25.28 -66.68
C GLY A 755 8.61 -25.52 -66.62
N TRP A 756 7.80 -24.47 -66.72
CA TRP A 756 6.33 -24.57 -66.61
C TRP A 756 5.62 -24.76 -67.95
N PHE A 757 6.35 -24.71 -69.05
CA PHE A 757 5.80 -24.77 -70.40
C PHE A 757 6.10 -26.08 -71.12
N ASP A 758 5.16 -26.50 -71.96
CA ASP A 758 5.39 -27.52 -72.98
C ASP A 758 6.04 -26.89 -74.22
N LEU A 759 7.11 -27.53 -74.72
CA LEU A 759 7.89 -27.04 -75.87
C LEU A 759 7.03 -26.96 -77.14
N ALA A 760 6.20 -27.98 -77.40
CA ALA A 760 5.36 -28.00 -78.59
C ALA A 760 4.26 -26.94 -78.53
N GLY A 761 3.63 -26.78 -77.36
CA GLY A 761 2.66 -25.71 -77.10
C GLY A 761 3.23 -24.32 -77.32
N VAL A 762 4.39 -24.00 -76.76
CA VAL A 762 5.02 -22.67 -76.91
C VAL A 762 5.37 -22.36 -78.37
N LEU A 763 5.95 -23.33 -79.09
CA LEU A 763 6.30 -23.13 -80.51
C LEU A 763 5.08 -22.89 -81.40
N SER A 764 3.90 -23.41 -81.03
CA SER A 764 2.65 -23.14 -81.76
C SER A 764 2.05 -21.75 -81.50
N LEU A 765 2.42 -21.12 -80.38
CA LEU A 765 1.89 -19.82 -79.95
C LEU A 765 2.77 -18.64 -80.39
N ILE A 766 4.07 -18.86 -80.56
CA ILE A 766 5.01 -17.81 -80.98
C ILE A 766 4.76 -17.47 -82.47
N PRO A 767 4.70 -16.18 -82.85
CA PRO A 767 4.53 -15.78 -84.25
C PRO A 767 5.68 -16.25 -85.15
N ASP A 768 5.36 -16.75 -86.35
CA ASP A 768 6.35 -17.15 -87.37
C ASP A 768 7.30 -16.01 -87.81
N SER A 769 6.95 -14.76 -87.51
CA SER A 769 7.77 -13.59 -87.81
C SER A 769 8.95 -13.38 -86.86
N TRP A 770 9.01 -14.10 -85.74
CA TRP A 770 10.07 -13.96 -84.74
C TRP A 770 11.30 -14.79 -85.11
N SER A 771 12.50 -14.24 -84.92
CA SER A 771 13.73 -15.00 -85.14
C SER A 771 13.90 -16.06 -84.06
N ILE A 772 14.35 -17.25 -84.47
CA ILE A 772 14.56 -18.38 -83.55
C ILE A 772 15.64 -18.07 -82.49
N GLU A 773 16.50 -17.10 -82.77
CA GLU A 773 17.53 -16.62 -81.85
C GLU A 773 16.92 -16.09 -80.53
N LEU A 774 15.75 -15.43 -80.60
CA LEU A 774 15.06 -14.86 -79.44
C LEU A 774 14.60 -15.91 -78.41
N VAL A 775 14.35 -17.14 -78.85
CA VAL A 775 13.82 -18.22 -78.00
C VAL A 775 14.81 -19.39 -77.89
N SER A 776 16.03 -19.20 -78.41
CA SER A 776 17.05 -20.24 -78.51
C SER A 776 17.45 -20.80 -77.15
N GLU A 777 17.60 -19.95 -76.12
CA GLU A 777 17.95 -20.39 -74.77
C GLU A 777 16.86 -21.26 -74.14
N PHE A 778 15.59 -20.88 -74.30
CA PHE A 778 14.45 -21.69 -73.87
C PHE A 778 14.43 -23.04 -74.59
N ILE A 779 14.60 -23.08 -75.91
CA ILE A 779 14.60 -24.32 -76.70
C ILE A 779 15.74 -25.25 -76.25
N ILE A 780 16.95 -24.71 -76.07
CA ILE A 780 18.11 -25.48 -75.60
C ILE A 780 17.84 -26.04 -74.20
N SER A 781 17.31 -25.23 -73.29
CA SER A 781 16.96 -25.63 -71.93
C SER A 781 15.88 -26.72 -71.91
N ALA A 782 14.81 -26.54 -72.69
CA ALA A 782 13.71 -27.48 -72.81
C ALA A 782 14.16 -28.82 -73.41
N LEU A 783 14.98 -28.81 -74.47
CA LEU A 783 15.52 -30.03 -75.07
C LEU A 783 16.47 -30.78 -74.11
N ARG A 784 17.34 -30.06 -73.39
CA ARG A 784 18.19 -30.67 -72.35
C ARG A 784 17.36 -31.30 -71.24
N ARG A 785 16.29 -30.64 -70.82
CA ARG A 785 15.34 -31.17 -69.83
C ARG A 785 14.67 -32.44 -70.34
N LEU A 786 14.16 -32.46 -71.57
CA LEU A 786 13.55 -33.66 -72.16
C LEU A 786 14.53 -34.85 -72.23
N VAL A 787 15.79 -34.58 -72.60
CA VAL A 787 16.85 -35.62 -72.61
C VAL A 787 17.12 -36.13 -71.19
N ARG A 788 17.14 -35.23 -70.21
CA ARG A 788 17.33 -35.57 -68.80
C ARG A 788 16.15 -36.36 -68.23
N GLU A 789 14.91 -35.94 -68.49
CA GLU A 789 13.72 -36.68 -68.07
C GLU A 789 13.67 -38.07 -68.71
N ARG A 790 14.09 -38.20 -69.98
CA ARG A 790 14.26 -39.49 -70.64
C ARG A 790 15.33 -40.35 -69.96
N SER A 791 16.48 -39.79 -69.60
CA SER A 791 17.54 -40.56 -68.94
C SER A 791 17.14 -40.96 -67.51
N GLU A 792 16.52 -40.06 -66.75
CA GLU A 792 15.97 -40.32 -65.41
C GLU A 792 14.89 -41.41 -65.46
N THR A 793 13.93 -41.32 -66.39
CA THR A 793 12.91 -42.37 -66.57
C THR A 793 13.51 -43.71 -66.98
N MET A 794 14.57 -43.74 -67.79
CA MET A 794 15.30 -44.99 -68.08
C MET A 794 15.99 -45.56 -66.83
N VAL A 795 16.59 -44.73 -65.98
CA VAL A 795 17.21 -45.17 -64.72
C VAL A 795 16.15 -45.66 -63.74
N VAL A 796 15.04 -44.93 -63.56
CA VAL A 796 13.92 -45.32 -62.71
C VAL A 796 13.30 -46.63 -63.20
N LYS A 797 13.14 -46.80 -64.51
CA LYS A 797 12.68 -48.07 -65.12
C LYS A 797 13.65 -49.22 -64.84
N ALA A 798 14.96 -48.98 -64.97
CA ALA A 798 15.97 -50.00 -64.68
C ALA A 798 16.01 -50.37 -63.19
N LEU A 799 15.93 -49.40 -62.29
CA LEU A 799 15.87 -49.61 -60.83
C LEU A 799 14.59 -50.34 -60.42
N SER A 800 13.44 -49.95 -60.96
CA SER A 800 12.17 -50.64 -60.73
C SER A 800 12.20 -52.07 -61.26
N GLY A 801 12.85 -52.27 -62.42
CA GLY A 801 13.13 -53.60 -62.96
C GLY A 801 14.02 -54.45 -62.04
N ALA A 802 15.09 -53.87 -61.49
CA ALA A 802 15.97 -54.54 -60.53
C ALA A 802 15.26 -54.88 -59.21
N GLN A 803 14.42 -53.97 -58.70
CA GLN A 803 13.57 -54.23 -57.53
C GLN A 803 12.57 -55.36 -57.79
N SER A 804 11.94 -55.37 -58.97
CA SER A 804 11.04 -56.45 -59.38
C SER A 804 11.77 -57.80 -59.48
N LEU A 805 12.98 -57.81 -60.06
CA LEU A 805 13.83 -59.01 -60.11
C LEU A 805 14.23 -59.50 -58.71
N ARG A 806 14.59 -58.58 -57.80
CA ARG A 806 14.89 -58.93 -56.42
C ARG A 806 13.67 -59.49 -55.69
N ALA A 807 12.51 -58.87 -55.84
CA ALA A 807 11.27 -59.36 -55.26
C ALA A 807 10.89 -60.75 -55.82
N ASN A 808 11.12 -60.99 -57.11
CA ASN A 808 10.95 -62.30 -57.73
C ASN A 808 11.96 -63.32 -57.20
N ALA A 809 13.23 -62.94 -57.00
CA ALA A 809 14.23 -63.82 -56.40
C ALA A 809 13.88 -64.18 -54.95
N ASP A 810 13.50 -63.19 -54.12
CA ASP A 810 13.02 -63.41 -52.76
C ASP A 810 11.75 -64.29 -52.75
N PHE A 811 10.87 -64.17 -53.75
CA PHE A 811 9.72 -65.05 -53.93
C PHE A 811 10.12 -66.48 -54.31
N ILE A 812 11.12 -66.65 -55.18
CA ILE A 812 11.69 -67.96 -55.52
C ILE A 812 12.33 -68.60 -54.28
N ASP A 813 13.18 -67.89 -53.54
CA ASP A 813 13.79 -68.40 -52.31
C ASP A 813 12.73 -68.81 -51.27
N LYS A 814 11.66 -68.00 -51.14
CA LYS A 814 10.52 -68.35 -50.28
C LYS A 814 9.73 -69.56 -50.76
N THR A 815 9.56 -69.74 -52.07
CA THR A 815 8.87 -70.91 -52.61
C THR A 815 9.73 -72.16 -52.53
N GLU A 816 11.05 -72.07 -52.71
CA GLU A 816 12.00 -73.16 -52.48
C GLU A 816 12.06 -73.59 -51.01
N THR A 817 12.08 -72.63 -50.07
CA THR A 817 12.07 -72.94 -48.62
C THR A 817 10.76 -73.59 -48.15
N LEU A 818 9.63 -73.25 -48.77
CA LEU A 818 8.36 -73.91 -48.50
C LEU A 818 8.30 -75.34 -49.05
N GLY A 819 9.13 -75.67 -50.06
CA GLY A 819 9.21 -76.98 -50.69
C GLY A 819 7.99 -77.33 -51.56
N PRO A 820 8.11 -78.26 -52.53
CA PRO A 820 6.99 -78.67 -53.34
C PRO A 820 5.98 -79.47 -52.48
N THR A 821 4.73 -79.01 -52.45
CA THR A 821 3.64 -79.78 -51.87
C THR A 821 3.08 -80.72 -52.94
N VAL A 822 3.21 -82.03 -52.73
CA VAL A 822 2.60 -83.04 -53.60
C VAL A 822 1.11 -83.06 -53.33
N GLU A 823 0.34 -82.50 -54.25
CA GLU A 823 -1.11 -82.67 -54.25
C GLU A 823 -1.42 -84.15 -54.53
N ALA A 824 -1.81 -84.89 -53.50
CA ALA A 824 -2.27 -86.26 -53.66
C ALA A 824 -3.58 -86.23 -54.47
N ALA A 825 -3.48 -86.58 -55.75
CA ALA A 825 -4.60 -86.71 -56.66
C ALA A 825 -5.71 -87.58 -56.05
N ARG A 826 -6.93 -87.06 -56.09
CA ARG A 826 -8.15 -87.87 -55.95
C ARG A 826 -8.75 -88.10 -57.32
#